data_AF-A0A847K3Z3-F1
#
_entry.id   AF-A0A847K3Z3-F1
#
_cell.length_a   1.000
_cell.length_b   1.000
_cell.length_c   1.000
_cell.angle_alpha   90.00
_cell.angle_beta   90.00
_cell.angle_gamma   90.00
#
_symmetry.space_group_name_H-M   'P 1'
#
loop_
_entity.id
_entity.type
_entity.pdbx_description
1 polymer ?
#
loop_
_entity_poly.entity_id
_entity_poly.type
_entity_poly.pdbx_seq_one_letter_code
_entity_poly.pdbx_strand_id
1 'polypeptide(L)'
;MRTVTPRRSGFTLVELLVVMAITTILLGLLFGPMVQGFDLTNRARVQVQAQDTARQIMATLERDIGDGVFIHDNSGQDMNFWVLDPAGGPALPARPAIVMGVPFARIDLVPPARVNDQNPAIDPNVPIDPTTGLPVEDERGDLAVPVAPGRVIHRYWLGLRDNTTIADNRFGTSGRPRKPYVNFYDNARTRTLTLADHNPFLLLRASFTPYTLRGFVDTRLMNLGRYGTLEAALADPNFYYDNDVVQQPPDPTITSPAMPGWKDLNGDGEVNYSENWRAIARTLVPTDRADMVTVERDDNGNPIYDVVGGSVRMRLTPEVRFQPTYIGNDPGVPSSRSDTGSESPNVPPSSHVETHGHWAIPFNAFVYRSSLTSPVLEYFFWDGTSGRNVQYVTFDTVSGTITSAVDTGFNPRNPTLLPGVMTPGRFLMFTVDERRGVLNFAFPHSITQGGAAEPTRIRAAQANGEFNYVRGSAGNALSAYRTVSLLPYDETENPTGMLPGDNPTDPNPALWRIPDARIVPGSETVVGPDMRPGPNYGRPITYTRAPRNTDPRELGPNEYLINYANIANANLGVTDPDPRVQAMMRTIQRAGTIIFNSADDAPGTPNSLPEAINNLGDPAFIEVTYQVQNNRSSDVVKASYLTREMITAAVSVRLYDFRSQQPQSATLTQKIKVRNLQR
;
A
#
# COMPACT_ATOMS: atom_id res chain seq x y z
N MET A 1 69.18 2.75 92.84
CA MET A 1 68.73 2.58 91.44
C MET A 1 67.23 2.33 91.47
N ARG A 2 66.45 3.21 90.83
CA ARG A 2 64.98 3.22 90.85
C ARG A 2 64.50 2.89 89.44
N THR A 3 63.96 1.70 89.22
CA THR A 3 63.30 1.30 87.97
C THR A 3 61.80 1.41 88.15
N VAL A 4 61.21 2.45 87.57
CA VAL A 4 59.76 2.64 87.48
C VAL A 4 59.29 1.98 86.18
N THR A 5 58.51 0.90 86.30
CA THR A 5 57.81 0.28 85.16
C THR A 5 56.56 1.10 84.84
N PRO A 6 56.34 1.52 83.57
CA PRO A 6 55.15 2.27 83.21
C PRO A 6 53.90 1.37 83.27
N ARG A 7 52.88 1.78 84.02
CA ARG A 7 51.53 1.20 83.97
C ARG A 7 50.97 1.42 82.57
N ARG A 8 50.71 0.33 81.83
CA ARG A 8 49.91 0.36 80.60
C ARG A 8 48.45 0.61 81.01
N SER A 9 47.94 1.81 80.78
CA SER A 9 46.51 2.12 80.87
C SER A 9 45.77 1.37 79.77
N GLY A 10 44.92 0.41 80.14
CA GLY A 10 43.98 -0.22 79.21
C GLY A 10 42.84 0.72 78.85
N PHE A 11 42.31 0.60 77.63
CA PHE A 11 41.17 1.38 77.15
C PHE A 11 39.93 1.16 78.03
N THR A 12 39.21 2.24 78.30
CA THR A 12 37.94 2.22 79.02
C THR A 12 36.80 1.72 78.12
N LEU A 13 35.76 1.15 78.72
CA LEU A 13 34.59 0.63 77.98
C LEU A 13 33.90 1.73 77.14
N VAL A 14 33.90 2.97 77.64
CA VAL A 14 33.37 4.15 76.94
C VAL A 14 34.22 4.47 75.71
N GLU A 15 35.56 4.43 75.80
CA GLU A 15 36.43 4.64 74.63
C GLU A 15 36.21 3.57 73.56
N LEU A 16 36.02 2.31 73.95
CA LEU A 16 35.71 1.22 73.02
C LEU A 16 34.38 1.43 72.30
N LEU A 17 33.35 1.90 73.01
CA LEU A 17 32.03 2.17 72.46
C LEU A 17 32.05 3.38 71.51
N VAL A 18 32.76 4.45 71.87
CA VAL A 18 32.94 5.64 71.02
C VAL A 18 33.71 5.29 69.75
N VAL A 19 34.78 4.49 69.86
CA VAL A 19 35.52 4.01 68.70
C VAL A 19 34.61 3.18 67.79
N MET A 20 33.84 2.24 68.33
CA MET A 20 32.88 1.47 67.52
C MET A 20 31.82 2.36 66.85
N ALA A 21 31.25 3.34 67.56
CA ALA A 21 30.27 4.26 66.99
C ALA A 21 30.86 5.11 65.85
N ILE A 22 32.04 5.71 66.07
CA ILE A 22 32.73 6.50 65.06
C ILE A 22 33.13 5.64 63.86
N THR A 23 33.60 4.41 64.10
CA THR A 23 33.98 3.50 63.00
C THR A 23 32.74 3.12 62.19
N THR A 24 31.59 2.84 62.82
CA THR A 24 30.34 2.54 62.11
C THR A 24 29.87 3.71 61.25
N ILE A 25 29.98 4.94 61.76
CA ILE A 25 29.63 6.16 61.00
C ILE A 25 30.59 6.37 59.83
N LEU A 26 31.91 6.22 60.05
CA LEU A 26 32.92 6.33 58.99
C LEU A 26 32.77 5.25 57.92
N LEU A 27 32.55 3.98 58.32
CA LEU A 27 32.22 2.88 57.40
C LEU A 27 30.94 3.22 56.63
N GLY A 28 29.87 3.65 57.29
CA GLY A 28 28.62 4.02 56.63
C GLY A 28 28.79 5.12 55.59
N LEU A 29 29.53 6.19 55.93
CA LEU A 29 29.79 7.32 55.03
C LEU A 29 30.71 6.96 53.86
N LEU A 30 31.61 5.99 54.01
CA LEU A 30 32.55 5.59 52.97
C LEU A 30 31.96 4.50 52.04
N PHE A 31 31.28 3.50 52.60
CA PHE A 31 30.73 2.37 51.83
C PHE A 31 29.39 2.69 51.16
N GLY A 32 28.57 3.58 51.72
CA GLY A 32 27.28 3.97 51.12
C GLY A 32 27.43 4.51 49.69
N PRO A 33 28.24 5.56 49.46
CA PRO A 33 28.50 6.09 48.12
C PRO A 33 29.18 5.08 47.19
N MET A 34 30.02 4.18 47.72
CA MET A 34 30.71 3.16 46.94
C MET A 34 29.73 2.12 46.36
N VAL A 35 28.78 1.64 47.15
CA VAL A 35 27.72 0.72 46.69
C VAL A 35 26.85 1.40 45.63
N GLN A 36 26.46 2.66 45.86
CA GLN A 36 25.71 3.44 44.87
C GLN A 36 26.51 3.65 43.57
N GLY A 37 27.82 3.85 43.66
CA GLY A 37 28.70 3.97 42.50
C GLY A 37 28.77 2.69 41.65
N PHE A 38 28.79 1.51 42.29
CA PHE A 38 28.72 0.23 41.59
C PHE A 38 27.37 0.02 40.89
N ASP A 39 26.26 0.40 41.54
CA ASP A 39 24.93 0.30 40.92
C ASP A 39 24.77 1.25 39.73
N LEU A 40 25.28 2.47 39.82
CA LEU A 40 25.32 3.42 38.69
C LEU A 40 26.15 2.87 37.53
N THR A 41 27.31 2.28 37.82
CA THR A 41 28.17 1.68 36.79
C THR A 41 27.51 0.48 36.12
N ASN A 42 26.83 -0.37 36.90
CA ASN A 42 26.09 -1.52 36.35
C ASN A 42 24.91 -1.07 35.48
N ARG A 43 24.14 -0.08 35.92
CA ARG A 43 23.06 0.50 35.12
C ARG A 43 23.57 1.11 33.82
N ALA A 44 24.66 1.87 33.88
CA ALA A 44 25.30 2.43 32.69
C ALA A 44 25.74 1.31 31.71
N ARG A 45 26.33 0.22 32.22
CA ARG A 45 26.71 -0.93 31.37
C ARG A 45 25.49 -1.60 30.72
N VAL A 46 24.41 -1.82 31.47
CA VAL A 46 23.18 -2.43 30.94
C VAL A 46 22.51 -1.50 29.91
N GLN A 47 22.55 -0.19 30.13
CA GLN A 47 22.04 0.79 29.19
C GLN A 47 22.83 0.81 27.88
N VAL A 48 24.17 0.80 27.94
CA VAL A 48 25.03 0.69 26.74
C VAL A 48 24.74 -0.62 26.00
N GLN A 49 24.62 -1.74 26.73
CA GLN A 49 24.27 -3.03 26.15
C GLN A 49 22.90 -3.00 25.45
N ALA A 50 21.89 -2.36 26.05
CA ALA A 50 20.57 -2.22 25.45
C ALA A 50 20.62 -1.41 24.16
N GLN A 51 21.38 -0.29 24.15
CA GLN A 51 21.58 0.53 22.95
C GLN A 51 22.28 -0.22 21.83
N ASP A 52 23.36 -0.94 22.13
CA ASP A 52 24.11 -1.68 21.11
C ASP A 52 23.28 -2.85 20.56
N THR A 53 22.53 -3.55 21.42
CA THR A 53 21.59 -4.59 21.01
C THR A 53 20.49 -4.02 20.11
N ALA A 54 19.90 -2.89 20.47
CA ALA A 54 18.88 -2.21 19.66
C ALA A 54 19.44 -1.80 18.29
N ARG A 55 20.66 -1.22 18.24
CA ARG A 55 21.33 -0.84 16.98
C ARG A 55 21.59 -2.06 16.09
N GLN A 56 22.07 -3.16 16.66
CA GLN A 56 22.34 -4.38 15.91
C GLN A 56 21.05 -5.00 15.33
N ILE A 57 19.98 -5.03 16.12
CA ILE A 57 18.67 -5.49 15.66
C ILE A 57 18.15 -4.60 14.55
N MET A 58 18.18 -3.28 14.73
CA MET A 58 17.70 -2.33 13.73
C MET A 58 18.49 -2.43 12.43
N ALA A 59 19.83 -2.54 12.49
CA ALA A 59 20.66 -2.72 11.31
C ALA A 59 20.38 -4.04 10.57
N THR A 60 19.98 -5.09 11.29
CA THR A 60 19.59 -6.37 10.68
C THR A 60 18.20 -6.27 10.05
N LEU A 61 17.25 -5.64 10.72
CA LEU A 61 15.91 -5.39 10.18
C LEU A 61 15.93 -4.48 8.95
N GLU A 62 16.72 -3.40 8.98
CA GLU A 62 16.87 -2.48 7.85
C GLU A 62 17.42 -3.20 6.63
N ARG A 63 18.41 -4.08 6.82
CA ARG A 63 18.94 -4.92 5.74
C ARG A 63 17.90 -5.89 5.21
N ASP A 64 17.31 -6.72 6.07
CA ASP A 64 16.40 -7.79 5.64
C ASP A 64 15.09 -7.23 5.04
N ILE A 65 14.54 -6.15 5.59
CA ILE A 65 13.34 -5.48 5.06
C ILE A 65 13.68 -4.71 3.78
N GLY A 66 14.83 -4.02 3.75
CA GLY A 66 15.27 -3.25 2.59
C GLY A 66 15.56 -4.13 1.38
N ASP A 67 16.11 -5.32 1.60
CA ASP A 67 16.41 -6.29 0.54
C ASP A 67 15.16 -7.09 0.12
N GLY A 68 14.13 -7.19 0.96
CA GLY A 68 12.91 -7.95 0.70
C GLY A 68 12.22 -7.63 -0.64
N VAL A 69 11.86 -8.67 -1.38
CA VAL A 69 11.03 -8.64 -2.60
C VAL A 69 9.55 -8.76 -2.28
N PHE A 70 9.23 -9.53 -1.25
CA PHE A 70 7.86 -9.65 -0.77
C PHE A 70 7.84 -9.47 0.74
N ILE A 71 6.85 -8.72 1.23
CA ILE A 71 6.59 -8.57 2.65
C ILE A 71 5.15 -8.97 2.89
N HIS A 72 4.95 -9.99 3.73
CA HIS A 72 3.62 -10.27 4.26
C HIS A 72 3.38 -9.33 5.45
N ASP A 73 2.53 -8.32 5.24
CA ASP A 73 2.10 -7.46 6.33
C ASP A 73 1.04 -8.19 7.16
N ASN A 74 1.38 -8.55 8.40
CA ASN A 74 0.43 -9.19 9.32
C ASN A 74 -0.55 -8.17 9.94
N SER A 75 -0.93 -7.12 9.19
CA SER A 75 -1.72 -5.98 9.68
C SER A 75 -3.16 -6.34 10.09
N GLY A 76 -3.64 -7.52 9.68
CA GLY A 76 -4.95 -8.07 10.06
C GLY A 76 -4.88 -9.37 10.87
N GLN A 77 -3.70 -9.78 11.35
CA GLN A 77 -3.53 -11.04 12.10
C GLN A 77 -2.80 -10.79 13.42
N ASP A 78 -3.52 -10.99 14.51
CA ASP A 78 -2.96 -10.92 15.85
C ASP A 78 -2.08 -12.14 16.13
N MET A 79 -0.99 -11.97 16.87
CA MET A 79 -0.24 -13.09 17.42
C MET A 79 -0.71 -13.41 18.84
N ASN A 80 -0.75 -14.70 19.18
CA ASN A 80 -1.20 -15.15 20.49
C ASN A 80 -0.09 -14.97 21.55
N PHE A 81 -0.29 -14.03 22.47
CA PHE A 81 0.52 -13.89 23.68
C PHE A 81 -0.15 -14.64 24.82
N TRP A 82 0.60 -15.52 25.48
CA TRP A 82 0.08 -16.30 26.59
C TRP A 82 0.53 -15.70 27.92
N VAL A 83 -0.43 -15.16 28.67
CA VAL A 83 -0.20 -14.54 29.98
C VAL A 83 -0.82 -15.37 31.10
N LEU A 84 -0.42 -15.10 32.34
CA LEU A 84 -1.05 -15.73 33.50
C LEU A 84 -2.53 -15.34 33.58
N ASP A 85 -3.39 -16.35 33.80
CA ASP A 85 -4.80 -16.16 34.13
C ASP A 85 -4.89 -15.72 35.61
N PRO A 86 -5.33 -14.47 35.89
CA PRO A 86 -5.42 -13.97 37.26
C PRO A 86 -6.53 -14.63 38.08
N ALA A 87 -7.51 -15.28 37.43
CA ALA A 87 -8.60 -15.99 38.10
C ALA A 87 -8.23 -17.45 38.44
N GLY A 88 -7.17 -17.96 37.83
CA GLY A 88 -6.73 -19.33 38.03
C GLY A 88 -5.84 -19.46 39.26
N GLY A 89 -6.34 -20.13 40.30
CA GLY A 89 -5.56 -20.40 41.52
C GLY A 89 -4.25 -21.17 41.23
N PRO A 90 -3.29 -21.16 42.17
CA PRO A 90 -1.94 -21.72 41.99
C PRO A 90 -1.86 -23.26 41.93
N ALA A 91 -2.97 -23.97 41.68
CA ALA A 91 -3.00 -25.42 41.71
C ALA A 91 -2.44 -26.04 40.40
N LEU A 92 -1.46 -26.92 40.58
CA LEU A 92 -0.63 -27.65 39.61
C LEU A 92 -1.39 -28.47 38.55
N PRO A 93 -0.73 -28.90 37.45
CA PRO A 93 0.72 -28.79 37.14
C PRO A 93 1.11 -27.73 36.10
N ALA A 94 0.16 -27.03 35.50
CA ALA A 94 0.41 -25.92 34.58
C ALA A 94 -0.26 -24.66 35.13
N ARG A 95 0.49 -23.54 35.22
CA ARG A 95 -0.12 -22.26 35.61
C ARG A 95 -1.16 -21.91 34.55
N PRO A 96 -2.39 -21.56 34.93
CA PRO A 96 -3.45 -21.29 33.98
C PRO A 96 -3.03 -20.11 33.10
N ALA A 97 -3.03 -20.34 31.79
CA ALA A 97 -2.62 -19.39 30.77
C ALA A 97 -3.85 -18.89 30.02
N ILE A 98 -3.83 -17.62 29.63
CA ILE A 98 -4.87 -16.98 28.86
C ILE A 98 -4.26 -16.25 27.66
N VAL A 99 -4.93 -16.34 26.51
CA VAL A 99 -4.46 -15.77 25.25
C VAL A 99 -4.76 -14.27 25.18
N MET A 100 -3.83 -13.48 24.66
CA MET A 100 -3.97 -12.07 24.32
C MET A 100 -3.54 -11.89 22.86
N GLY A 101 -4.44 -11.40 22.00
CA GLY A 101 -4.10 -11.10 20.62
C GLY A 101 -3.29 -9.80 20.55
N VAL A 102 -2.14 -9.83 19.88
CA VAL A 102 -1.27 -8.66 19.71
C VAL A 102 -0.98 -8.43 18.22
N PRO A 103 -1.42 -7.31 17.63
CA PRO A 103 -1.17 -7.00 16.23
C PRO A 103 0.29 -6.58 16.01
N PHE A 104 0.77 -6.69 14.76
CA PHE A 104 2.08 -6.19 14.32
C PHE A 104 3.30 -6.80 15.05
N ALA A 105 3.11 -7.90 15.76
CA ALA A 105 4.19 -8.57 16.52
C ALA A 105 4.94 -9.63 15.69
N ARG A 106 4.57 -9.82 14.41
CA ARG A 106 5.22 -10.72 13.43
C ARG A 106 5.37 -10.02 12.09
N ILE A 107 6.46 -10.28 11.37
CA ILE A 107 6.64 -9.92 9.96
C ILE A 107 7.35 -11.07 9.22
N ASP A 108 6.88 -11.37 8.00
CA ASP A 108 7.51 -12.33 7.10
C ASP A 108 8.03 -11.62 5.85
N LEU A 109 9.27 -11.93 5.49
CA LEU A 109 10.02 -11.28 4.43
C LEU A 109 10.56 -12.35 3.49
N VAL A 110 10.39 -12.14 2.19
CA VAL A 110 10.98 -12.98 1.15
C VAL A 110 12.15 -12.20 0.52
N PRO A 111 13.41 -12.59 0.76
CA PRO A 111 14.56 -12.01 0.07
C PRO A 111 14.51 -12.29 -1.45
N PRO A 112 15.31 -11.57 -2.23
CA PRO A 112 15.35 -11.75 -3.68
C PRO A 112 15.96 -13.09 -4.05
N ALA A 113 15.46 -13.62 -5.16
CA ALA A 113 15.98 -14.80 -5.83
C ALA A 113 17.45 -14.59 -6.21
N ARG A 114 18.24 -15.63 -6.04
CA ARG A 114 19.59 -15.74 -6.62
C ARG A 114 19.48 -16.32 -8.03
N VAL A 115 20.51 -16.13 -8.87
CA VAL A 115 20.51 -16.50 -10.31
C VAL A 115 19.95 -17.90 -10.59
N ASN A 116 20.22 -18.88 -9.72
CA ASN A 116 19.79 -20.26 -9.89
C ASN A 116 18.41 -20.59 -9.28
N ASP A 117 17.83 -19.70 -8.46
CA ASP A 117 16.49 -19.91 -7.88
C ASP A 117 15.38 -19.84 -8.95
N GLN A 118 15.67 -19.10 -10.04
CA GLN A 118 14.77 -18.76 -11.15
C GLN A 118 14.99 -19.59 -12.41
N ASN A 119 16.09 -20.33 -12.52
CA ASN A 119 16.44 -21.02 -13.74
C ASN A 119 15.57 -22.28 -13.91
N PRO A 120 14.68 -22.35 -14.92
CA PRO A 120 13.83 -23.52 -15.14
C PRO A 120 14.59 -24.70 -15.81
N ALA A 121 15.80 -24.46 -16.32
CA ALA A 121 16.68 -25.49 -16.90
C ALA A 121 17.62 -26.11 -15.86
N ILE A 122 17.82 -25.43 -14.72
CA ILE A 122 18.28 -26.06 -13.49
C ILE A 122 17.06 -26.77 -12.93
N ASP A 123 17.17 -28.07 -12.65
CA ASP A 123 16.07 -28.86 -12.13
C ASP A 123 15.41 -28.09 -10.97
N PRO A 124 14.08 -27.84 -10.96
CA PRO A 124 13.43 -27.26 -9.78
C PRO A 124 13.74 -28.04 -8.49
N ASN A 125 14.23 -29.27 -8.62
CA ASN A 125 14.78 -30.10 -7.55
C ASN A 125 16.24 -29.81 -7.12
N VAL A 126 16.90 -28.77 -7.65
CA VAL A 126 18.27 -28.47 -7.22
C VAL A 126 18.26 -28.13 -5.73
N PRO A 127 18.98 -28.92 -4.89
CA PRO A 127 18.83 -28.85 -3.45
C PRO A 127 19.21 -27.46 -2.92
N ILE A 128 18.35 -26.87 -2.09
CA ILE A 128 18.70 -25.74 -1.23
C ILE A 128 19.05 -26.30 0.13
N ASP A 129 20.24 -26.06 0.63
CA ASP A 129 20.58 -26.42 2.00
C ASP A 129 19.67 -25.66 2.97
N PRO A 130 18.82 -26.35 3.75
CA PRO A 130 17.86 -25.72 4.66
C PRO A 130 18.54 -24.94 5.81
N THR A 131 19.84 -25.14 6.03
CA THR A 131 20.63 -24.47 7.07
C THR A 131 21.22 -23.14 6.59
N THR A 132 21.62 -23.08 5.32
CA THR A 132 22.25 -21.90 4.72
C THR A 132 21.30 -21.11 3.82
N GLY A 133 20.21 -21.72 3.36
CA GLY A 133 19.28 -21.15 2.39
C GLY A 133 19.89 -20.99 0.99
N LEU A 134 20.96 -21.73 0.68
CA LEU A 134 21.71 -21.65 -0.59
C LEU A 134 21.59 -22.94 -1.41
N PRO A 135 21.63 -22.88 -2.75
CA PRO A 135 21.79 -24.07 -3.58
C PRO A 135 23.08 -24.85 -3.21
N VAL A 136 22.98 -26.16 -3.08
CA VAL A 136 24.08 -27.06 -2.66
C VAL A 136 25.19 -27.16 -3.72
N GLU A 137 24.89 -26.85 -4.99
CA GLU A 137 25.78 -27.18 -6.11
C GLU A 137 26.59 -26.01 -6.69
N ASP A 138 26.38 -24.75 -6.28
CA ASP A 138 27.07 -23.62 -6.93
C ASP A 138 27.54 -22.51 -5.97
N GLU A 139 28.84 -22.24 -6.01
CA GLU A 139 29.48 -21.11 -5.34
C GLU A 139 29.15 -19.81 -6.11
N ARG A 140 28.15 -19.03 -5.65
CA ARG A 140 27.95 -17.55 -5.79
C ARG A 140 26.44 -17.24 -5.74
N GLY A 141 25.92 -16.21 -5.07
CA GLY A 141 26.48 -14.89 -4.78
C GLY A 141 25.70 -13.81 -5.54
N ASP A 142 25.22 -14.15 -6.73
CA ASP A 142 24.64 -13.18 -7.66
C ASP A 142 23.10 -13.17 -7.62
N LEU A 143 22.54 -11.97 -7.68
CA LEU A 143 21.10 -11.70 -7.68
C LEU A 143 20.51 -12.14 -9.03
N ALA A 144 19.36 -12.82 -9.02
CA ALA A 144 18.61 -13.05 -10.25
C ALA A 144 18.10 -11.72 -10.80
N VAL A 145 18.30 -11.49 -12.10
CA VAL A 145 17.75 -10.36 -12.83
C VAL A 145 16.85 -10.91 -13.95
N PRO A 146 15.56 -10.51 -14.04
CA PRO A 146 14.88 -9.52 -13.21
C PRO A 146 14.71 -9.96 -11.75
N VAL A 147 14.62 -8.99 -10.83
CA VAL A 147 14.45 -9.26 -9.40
C VAL A 147 13.13 -9.99 -9.18
N ALA A 148 13.22 -11.16 -8.57
CA ALA A 148 12.09 -12.04 -8.33
C ALA A 148 12.13 -12.61 -6.91
N PRO A 149 11.02 -13.17 -6.38
CA PRO A 149 11.00 -13.71 -5.03
C PRO A 149 11.91 -14.94 -4.92
N GLY A 150 12.75 -14.97 -3.89
CA GLY A 150 13.54 -16.13 -3.53
C GLY A 150 12.71 -17.24 -2.89
N ARG A 151 13.36 -18.36 -2.55
CA ARG A 151 12.72 -19.55 -1.98
C ARG A 151 12.79 -19.63 -0.44
N VAL A 152 13.47 -18.69 0.20
CA VAL A 152 13.62 -18.60 1.66
C VAL A 152 12.63 -17.56 2.21
N ILE A 153 12.15 -17.77 3.44
CA ILE A 153 11.38 -16.78 4.20
C ILE A 153 12.17 -16.43 5.46
N HIS A 154 12.33 -15.14 5.72
CA HIS A 154 12.78 -14.61 7.01
C HIS A 154 11.57 -14.20 7.83
N ARG A 155 11.38 -14.86 8.98
CA ARG A 155 10.30 -14.56 9.92
C ARG A 155 10.87 -13.93 11.18
N TYR A 156 10.31 -12.79 11.57
CA TYR A 156 10.57 -12.12 12.83
C TYR A 156 9.31 -12.14 13.69
N TRP A 157 9.42 -12.49 14.97
CA TRP A 157 8.29 -12.51 15.88
C TRP A 157 8.71 -12.38 17.33
N LEU A 158 7.75 -12.02 18.18
CA LEU A 158 7.86 -12.11 19.64
C LEU A 158 7.38 -13.49 20.13
N GLY A 159 8.21 -14.22 20.86
CA GLY A 159 7.84 -15.52 21.42
C GLY A 159 8.41 -15.71 22.82
N LEU A 160 7.79 -16.59 23.61
CA LEU A 160 8.29 -16.91 24.94
C LEU A 160 9.67 -17.58 24.88
N ARG A 161 10.50 -17.30 25.88
CA ARG A 161 11.82 -17.92 26.05
C ARG A 161 11.72 -19.44 26.12
N ASP A 162 10.79 -19.95 26.91
CA ASP A 162 10.43 -21.35 27.10
C ASP A 162 9.09 -21.55 26.41
N ASN A 163 9.11 -22.24 25.28
CA ASN A 163 7.94 -22.55 24.48
C ASN A 163 7.49 -24.01 24.64
N THR A 164 7.85 -24.66 25.75
CA THR A 164 7.29 -25.97 26.11
C THR A 164 5.77 -25.91 26.07
N THR A 165 5.15 -26.81 25.31
CA THR A 165 3.72 -26.78 25.05
C THR A 165 2.97 -27.94 25.70
N ILE A 166 1.66 -27.75 25.84
CA ILE A 166 0.68 -28.76 26.20
C ILE A 166 -0.58 -28.55 25.34
N ALA A 167 -1.39 -29.58 25.19
CA ALA A 167 -2.68 -29.48 24.50
C ALA A 167 -3.57 -28.38 25.13
N ASP A 168 -4.26 -27.62 24.28
CA ASP A 168 -5.23 -26.61 24.70
C ASP A 168 -6.67 -27.05 24.40
N ASN A 169 -7.41 -27.36 25.46
CA ASN A 169 -8.83 -27.72 25.36
C ASN A 169 -9.76 -26.52 25.58
N ARG A 170 -9.23 -25.33 25.91
CA ARG A 170 -10.04 -24.18 26.39
C ARG A 170 -10.28 -23.14 25.31
N PHE A 171 -9.31 -22.85 24.44
CA PHE A 171 -9.42 -21.81 23.43
C PHE A 171 -9.46 -22.35 21.99
N GLY A 172 -9.53 -23.68 21.82
CA GLY A 172 -9.56 -24.32 20.50
C GLY A 172 -8.28 -24.14 19.69
N THR A 173 -7.17 -23.75 20.34
CA THR A 173 -5.86 -23.64 19.70
C THR A 173 -5.19 -25.02 19.62
N SER A 174 -4.15 -25.17 18.80
CA SER A 174 -3.33 -26.41 18.73
C SER A 174 -2.59 -26.73 20.01
N GLY A 175 -2.35 -25.72 20.85
CA GLY A 175 -1.60 -25.88 22.07
C GLY A 175 -1.41 -24.57 22.79
N ARG A 176 -0.90 -24.66 24.01
CA ARG A 176 -0.56 -23.51 24.84
C ARG A 176 0.75 -23.76 25.56
N PRO A 177 1.49 -22.72 25.96
CA PRO A 177 2.71 -22.92 26.72
C PRO A 177 2.40 -23.46 28.12
N ARG A 178 3.23 -24.41 28.56
CA ARG A 178 3.22 -24.96 29.92
C ARG A 178 3.56 -23.90 30.96
N LYS A 179 4.44 -22.96 30.59
CA LYS A 179 4.80 -21.79 31.38
C LYS A 179 4.38 -20.52 30.63
N PRO A 180 3.30 -19.83 31.04
CA PRO A 180 2.93 -18.54 30.44
C PRO A 180 3.97 -17.46 30.75
N TYR A 181 3.78 -16.28 30.17
CA TYR A 181 4.62 -15.10 30.40
C TYR A 181 4.76 -14.78 31.89
N VAL A 182 6.01 -14.74 32.34
CA VAL A 182 6.40 -14.33 33.69
C VAL A 182 7.75 -13.67 33.63
N ASN A 183 7.82 -12.41 34.06
CA ASN A 183 9.09 -11.73 34.26
C ASN A 183 9.46 -11.70 35.76
N PHE A 184 10.58 -12.35 36.10
CA PHE A 184 11.11 -12.39 37.46
C PHE A 184 11.47 -10.99 37.98
N TYR A 185 12.02 -10.13 37.12
CA TYR A 185 12.45 -8.79 37.50
C TYR A 185 11.30 -7.79 37.64
N ASP A 186 10.17 -8.03 36.98
CA ASP A 186 9.03 -7.10 36.97
C ASP A 186 8.06 -7.34 38.15
N ASN A 187 8.16 -8.49 38.83
CA ASN A 187 7.25 -8.88 39.91
C ASN A 187 7.91 -8.84 41.31
N ALA A 188 8.61 -7.74 41.61
CA ALA A 188 9.30 -7.56 42.90
C ALA A 188 8.37 -7.63 44.14
N ARG A 189 7.05 -7.48 43.98
CA ARG A 189 6.07 -7.56 45.09
C ARG A 189 5.60 -8.98 45.40
N THR A 190 5.80 -9.95 44.50
CA THR A 190 5.30 -11.31 44.66
C THR A 190 6.45 -12.24 45.05
N ARG A 191 6.68 -12.41 46.36
CA ARG A 191 7.78 -13.22 46.96
C ARG A 191 7.83 -14.72 46.55
N THR A 192 6.95 -15.16 45.67
CA THR A 192 6.79 -16.56 45.25
C THR A 192 7.44 -16.88 43.91
N LEU A 193 7.92 -15.88 43.15
CA LEU A 193 8.53 -16.10 41.85
C LEU A 193 10.03 -16.33 41.97
N THR A 194 10.52 -17.38 41.31
CA THR A 194 11.94 -17.72 41.24
C THR A 194 12.49 -17.47 39.84
N LEU A 195 13.81 -17.48 39.68
CA LEU A 195 14.45 -17.40 38.36
C LEU A 195 14.03 -18.59 37.45
N ALA A 196 13.60 -19.71 38.02
CA ALA A 196 13.11 -20.87 37.27
C ALA A 196 11.72 -20.62 36.62
N ASP A 197 10.95 -19.67 37.15
CA ASP A 197 9.68 -19.22 36.59
C ASP A 197 9.86 -18.14 35.51
N HIS A 198 11.08 -17.65 35.29
CA HIS A 198 11.35 -16.56 34.35
C HIS A 198 11.15 -17.01 32.89
N ASN A 199 10.07 -16.53 32.28
CA ASN A 199 9.71 -16.77 30.89
C ASN A 199 9.27 -15.47 30.19
N PRO A 200 10.21 -14.57 29.86
CA PRO A 200 9.91 -13.32 29.17
C PRO A 200 9.63 -13.55 27.67
N PHE A 201 9.09 -12.53 27.00
CA PHE A 201 9.02 -12.52 25.54
C PHE A 201 10.35 -12.05 24.96
N LEU A 202 10.84 -12.76 23.94
CA LEU A 202 12.07 -12.47 23.24
C LEU A 202 11.77 -12.22 21.76
N LEU A 203 12.59 -11.37 21.13
CA LEU A 203 12.57 -11.20 19.69
C LEU A 203 13.34 -12.36 19.04
N LEU A 204 12.61 -13.12 18.22
CA LEU A 204 13.09 -14.31 17.53
C LEU A 204 13.16 -14.04 16.02
N ARG A 205 14.15 -14.65 15.38
CA ARG A 205 14.32 -14.67 13.92
C ARG A 205 14.52 -16.12 13.47
N ALA A 206 13.81 -16.53 12.43
CA ALA A 206 14.04 -17.79 11.74
C ALA A 206 14.17 -17.55 10.24
N SER A 207 14.93 -18.42 9.59
CA SER A 207 15.07 -18.49 8.14
C SER A 207 14.74 -19.91 7.73
N PHE A 208 13.75 -20.08 6.87
CA PHE A 208 13.27 -21.40 6.47
C PHE A 208 12.78 -21.38 5.02
N THR A 209 12.76 -22.55 4.39
CA THR A 209 12.20 -22.75 3.06
C THR A 209 10.84 -23.43 3.19
N PRO A 210 9.75 -22.87 2.65
CA PRO A 210 8.42 -23.49 2.74
C PRO A 210 8.31 -24.75 1.87
N TYR A 211 9.26 -24.97 0.96
CA TYR A 211 9.33 -26.16 0.11
C TYR A 211 10.62 -26.94 0.40
N THR A 212 10.50 -28.26 0.31
CA THR A 212 11.58 -29.25 0.33
C THR A 212 12.35 -29.27 -0.98
N LEU A 213 13.43 -30.05 -1.03
CA LEU A 213 14.32 -30.16 -2.19
C LEU A 213 13.61 -30.65 -3.44
N ARG A 214 12.48 -31.37 -3.33
CA ARG A 214 11.72 -31.89 -4.47
C ARG A 214 10.46 -31.10 -4.80
N GLY A 215 10.34 -29.89 -4.27
CA GLY A 215 9.18 -29.02 -4.48
C GLY A 215 7.93 -29.39 -3.67
N PHE A 216 7.99 -30.40 -2.79
CA PHE A 216 6.91 -30.65 -1.83
C PHE A 216 6.92 -29.57 -0.75
N VAL A 217 5.76 -29.20 -0.23
CA VAL A 217 5.69 -28.29 0.93
C VAL A 217 6.33 -28.98 2.15
N ASP A 218 7.20 -28.25 2.86
CA ASP A 218 7.84 -28.76 4.08
C ASP A 218 6.86 -28.70 5.25
N THR A 219 6.22 -29.84 5.53
CA THR A 219 5.25 -29.98 6.62
C THR A 219 5.90 -30.13 7.99
N ARG A 220 7.23 -29.98 8.13
CA ARG A 220 7.88 -30.02 9.46
C ARG A 220 7.62 -28.76 10.28
N LEU A 221 7.37 -27.64 9.61
CA LEU A 221 7.10 -26.34 10.23
C LEU A 221 5.65 -25.87 10.05
N MET A 222 4.95 -26.40 9.05
CA MET A 222 3.63 -25.93 8.64
C MET A 222 2.58 -27.03 8.77
N ASN A 223 1.58 -26.80 9.61
CA ASN A 223 0.49 -27.74 9.88
C ASN A 223 -0.58 -27.70 8.78
N LEU A 224 -0.25 -28.22 7.59
CA LEU A 224 -1.18 -28.24 6.46
C LEU A 224 -2.42 -29.12 6.71
N GLY A 225 -2.30 -30.16 7.54
CA GLY A 225 -3.43 -31.02 7.90
C GLY A 225 -4.55 -30.25 8.59
N ARG A 226 -4.19 -29.23 9.38
CA ARG A 226 -5.14 -28.34 10.06
C ARG A 226 -5.63 -27.18 9.18
N TYR A 227 -4.72 -26.54 8.45
CA TYR A 227 -5.01 -25.27 7.76
C TYR A 227 -5.35 -25.42 6.27
N GLY A 228 -5.09 -26.58 5.67
CA GLY A 228 -5.37 -26.91 4.27
C GLY A 228 -4.49 -26.18 3.24
N THR A 229 -4.02 -24.97 3.53
CA THR A 229 -3.18 -24.16 2.64
C THR A 229 -1.94 -23.64 3.36
N LEU A 230 -0.85 -23.42 2.60
CA LEU A 230 0.38 -22.83 3.12
C LEU A 230 0.16 -21.41 3.64
N GLU A 231 -0.67 -20.61 2.95
CA GLU A 231 -1.00 -19.24 3.35
C GLU A 231 -1.68 -19.20 4.72
N ALA A 232 -2.67 -20.07 4.94
CA ALA A 232 -3.35 -20.17 6.23
C ALA A 232 -2.44 -20.72 7.35
N ALA A 233 -1.52 -21.64 7.02
CA ALA A 233 -0.53 -22.14 7.97
C ALA A 233 0.52 -21.08 8.35
N LEU A 234 0.99 -20.29 7.38
CA LEU A 234 1.88 -19.15 7.62
C LEU A 234 1.19 -18.09 8.49
N ALA A 235 -0.11 -17.92 8.29
CA ALA A 235 -0.95 -16.99 9.03
C ALA A 235 -1.21 -17.40 10.49
N ASP A 236 -0.95 -18.65 10.89
CA ASP A 236 -1.32 -19.19 12.20
C ASP A 236 -0.83 -18.28 13.36
N PRO A 237 -1.75 -17.72 14.19
CA PRO A 237 -1.40 -16.86 15.31
C PRO A 237 -0.71 -17.60 16.47
N ASN A 238 -0.81 -18.93 16.50
CA ASN A 238 -0.32 -19.81 17.55
C ASN A 238 0.82 -20.74 17.10
N PHE A 239 1.38 -20.55 15.90
CA PHE A 239 2.37 -21.46 15.30
C PHE A 239 3.52 -21.85 16.23
N TYR A 240 3.99 -20.92 17.08
CA TYR A 240 5.13 -21.13 17.99
C TYR A 240 4.77 -21.97 19.24
N TYR A 241 3.48 -22.22 19.45
CA TYR A 241 2.92 -23.03 20.54
C TYR A 241 2.02 -24.16 20.02
N ASP A 242 2.11 -24.49 18.73
CA ASP A 242 1.38 -25.59 18.13
C ASP A 242 1.91 -26.92 18.68
N ASN A 243 1.06 -27.61 19.47
CA ASN A 243 1.36 -28.88 20.11
C ASN A 243 0.88 -30.08 19.28
N ASP A 244 0.40 -29.87 18.05
CA ASP A 244 0.05 -30.97 17.17
C ASP A 244 1.32 -31.72 16.74
N VAL A 245 1.19 -33.03 16.56
CA VAL A 245 2.29 -33.89 16.12
C VAL A 245 2.61 -33.59 14.66
N VAL A 246 3.89 -33.40 14.37
CA VAL A 246 4.38 -33.17 13.03
C VAL A 246 4.17 -34.43 12.19
N GLN A 247 3.41 -34.28 11.10
CA GLN A 247 3.22 -35.36 10.15
C GLN A 247 4.50 -35.57 9.34
N GLN A 248 4.79 -36.83 9.02
CA GLN A 248 5.91 -37.16 8.15
C GLN A 248 5.82 -36.35 6.85
N PRO A 249 6.89 -35.66 6.44
CA PRO A 249 6.87 -34.90 5.20
C PRO A 249 6.55 -35.79 4.00
N PRO A 250 5.77 -35.29 3.03
CA PRO A 250 5.46 -36.04 1.81
C PRO A 250 6.70 -36.28 0.93
N ASP A 251 7.82 -35.56 1.18
CA ASP A 251 9.09 -35.81 0.52
C ASP A 251 9.72 -37.13 1.02
N PRO A 252 9.87 -38.16 0.16
CA PRO A 252 10.40 -39.46 0.57
C PRO A 252 11.89 -39.44 0.96
N THR A 253 12.61 -38.34 0.70
CA THR A 253 14.02 -38.19 1.08
C THR A 253 14.20 -37.75 2.53
N ILE A 254 13.15 -37.18 3.14
CA ILE A 254 13.15 -36.79 4.54
C ILE A 254 12.64 -37.97 5.35
N THR A 255 13.51 -38.56 6.16
CA THR A 255 13.20 -39.75 6.98
C THR A 255 12.80 -39.40 8.41
N SER A 256 12.82 -38.12 8.78
CA SER A 256 12.51 -37.66 10.13
C SER A 256 11.61 -36.42 10.10
N PRO A 257 10.56 -36.37 10.95
CA PRO A 257 9.73 -35.17 11.11
C PRO A 257 10.45 -34.07 11.92
N ALA A 258 11.59 -34.37 12.55
CA ALA A 258 12.35 -33.42 13.35
C ALA A 258 13.20 -32.48 12.47
N MET A 259 13.21 -31.19 12.84
CA MET A 259 14.16 -30.23 12.29
C MET A 259 15.55 -30.41 12.92
N PRO A 260 16.63 -30.03 12.21
CA PRO A 260 17.97 -30.02 12.78
C PRO A 260 18.02 -29.18 14.07
N GLY A 261 18.55 -29.77 15.15
CA GLY A 261 18.60 -29.11 16.46
C GLY A 261 17.34 -29.28 17.32
N TRP A 262 16.36 -30.06 16.85
CA TRP A 262 15.19 -30.45 17.64
C TRP A 262 15.59 -31.12 18.96
N LYS A 263 14.77 -30.88 19.97
CA LYS A 263 14.82 -31.50 21.29
C LYS A 263 13.40 -31.70 21.74
N ASP A 264 13.13 -32.86 22.34
CA ASP A 264 11.91 -33.11 23.08
C ASP A 264 11.89 -32.21 24.33
N LEU A 265 11.08 -31.16 24.28
CA LEU A 265 10.96 -30.15 25.34
C LEU A 265 9.84 -30.50 26.32
N ASN A 266 8.76 -31.13 25.83
CA ASN A 266 7.58 -31.45 26.61
C ASN A 266 7.66 -32.84 27.29
N GLY A 267 8.55 -33.72 26.83
CA GLY A 267 8.82 -35.06 27.33
C GLY A 267 7.84 -36.12 26.82
N ASP A 268 7.13 -35.88 25.72
CA ASP A 268 6.12 -36.81 25.18
C ASP A 268 6.70 -37.82 24.17
N GLY A 269 7.94 -37.64 23.73
CA GLY A 269 8.61 -38.51 22.77
C GLY A 269 8.13 -38.36 21.32
N GLU A 270 7.25 -37.40 21.05
CA GLU A 270 6.78 -37.04 19.71
C GLU A 270 7.46 -35.74 19.26
N VAL A 271 7.40 -35.47 17.95
CA VAL A 271 7.93 -34.21 17.40
C VAL A 271 6.75 -33.27 17.20
N ASN A 272 6.71 -32.15 17.93
CA ASN A 272 5.66 -31.14 17.74
C ASN A 272 6.15 -29.95 16.90
N TYR A 273 5.20 -29.24 16.29
CA TYR A 273 5.51 -28.06 15.47
C TYR A 273 6.22 -26.97 16.30
N SER A 274 5.79 -26.75 17.54
CA SER A 274 6.40 -25.78 18.46
C SER A 274 7.91 -26.03 18.68
N GLU A 275 8.31 -27.29 18.77
CA GLU A 275 9.70 -27.70 19.01
C GLU A 275 10.56 -27.54 17.75
N ASN A 276 10.00 -27.86 16.59
CA ASN A 276 10.65 -27.60 15.30
C ASN A 276 10.87 -26.10 15.07
N TRP A 277 9.87 -25.27 15.39
CA TRP A 277 10.03 -23.81 15.36
C TRP A 277 11.10 -23.33 16.34
N ARG A 278 11.16 -23.91 17.53
CA ARG A 278 12.20 -23.58 18.52
C ARG A 278 13.60 -23.95 18.02
N ALA A 279 13.75 -25.07 17.34
CA ALA A 279 15.03 -25.57 16.84
C ALA A 279 15.69 -24.60 15.86
N ILE A 280 14.90 -23.96 14.99
CA ILE A 280 15.41 -23.04 13.97
C ILE A 280 15.43 -21.57 14.41
N ALA A 281 14.71 -21.22 15.47
CA ALA A 281 14.61 -19.85 15.95
C ALA A 281 15.90 -19.39 16.64
N ARG A 282 16.34 -18.18 16.30
CA ARG A 282 17.48 -17.50 16.94
C ARG A 282 16.98 -16.29 17.71
N THR A 283 17.41 -16.17 18.97
CA THR A 283 17.11 -14.99 19.81
C THR A 283 18.01 -13.84 19.43
N LEU A 284 17.43 -12.67 19.16
CA LEU A 284 18.18 -11.45 18.84
C LEU A 284 18.54 -10.61 20.08
N VAL A 285 17.98 -10.97 21.24
CA VAL A 285 18.21 -10.32 22.53
C VAL A 285 18.74 -11.32 23.57
N PRO A 286 19.44 -10.85 24.62
CA PRO A 286 19.91 -11.70 25.70
C PRO A 286 18.76 -12.42 26.42
N THR A 287 18.79 -13.75 26.47
CA THR A 287 17.67 -14.56 27.00
C THR A 287 17.47 -14.47 28.51
N ASP A 288 18.49 -14.01 29.25
CA ASP A 288 18.57 -14.02 30.72
C ASP A 288 18.00 -12.76 31.38
N ARG A 289 17.97 -11.65 30.65
CA ARG A 289 17.66 -10.32 31.20
C ARG A 289 16.84 -9.44 30.27
N ALA A 290 16.59 -9.85 29.02
CA ALA A 290 15.76 -9.09 28.11
C ALA A 290 14.29 -9.43 28.28
N ASP A 291 13.44 -8.43 28.04
CA ASP A 291 12.02 -8.62 27.84
C ASP A 291 11.55 -7.70 26.71
N MET A 292 10.78 -8.24 25.78
CA MET A 292 10.30 -7.52 24.60
C MET A 292 8.83 -7.13 24.72
N VAL A 293 8.30 -7.15 25.95
CA VAL A 293 7.00 -6.60 26.30
C VAL A 293 7.10 -5.76 27.57
N THR A 294 6.17 -4.83 27.72
CA THR A 294 5.95 -4.08 28.96
C THR A 294 4.57 -4.38 29.50
N VAL A 295 4.50 -4.69 30.80
CA VAL A 295 3.25 -4.77 31.55
C VAL A 295 2.75 -3.35 31.82
N GLU A 296 1.55 -3.02 31.36
CA GLU A 296 0.91 -1.74 31.71
C GLU A 296 0.50 -1.75 33.18
N ARG A 297 0.75 -0.63 33.87
CA ARG A 297 0.49 -0.50 35.30
C ARG A 297 -0.32 0.75 35.60
N ASP A 298 -1.15 0.67 36.64
CA ASP A 298 -1.88 1.81 37.19
C ASP A 298 -0.93 2.74 37.99
N ASP A 299 -1.46 3.87 38.46
CA ASP A 299 -0.71 4.85 39.27
C ASP A 299 -0.17 4.25 40.60
N ASN A 300 -0.73 3.12 41.05
CA ASN A 300 -0.30 2.40 42.25
C ASN A 300 0.78 1.34 41.96
N GLY A 301 1.17 1.19 40.68
CA GLY A 301 2.14 0.23 40.19
C GLY A 301 1.61 -1.20 40.06
N ASN A 302 0.29 -1.42 40.11
CA ASN A 302 -0.32 -2.72 39.89
C ASN A 302 -0.54 -2.97 38.40
N PRO A 303 -0.36 -4.21 37.91
CA PRO A 303 -0.69 -4.55 36.52
C PRO A 303 -2.14 -4.21 36.18
N ILE A 304 -2.35 -3.59 35.04
CA ILE A 304 -3.68 -3.34 34.49
C ILE A 304 -4.16 -4.63 33.80
N TYR A 305 -5.42 -4.97 34.03
CA TYR A 305 -6.08 -6.11 33.41
C TYR A 305 -7.28 -5.65 32.59
N ASP A 306 -7.41 -6.20 31.38
CA ASP A 306 -8.57 -6.01 30.51
C ASP A 306 -9.55 -7.16 30.64
N VAL A 307 -10.84 -6.86 30.60
CA VAL A 307 -11.90 -7.86 30.54
C VAL A 307 -12.41 -7.93 29.10
N VAL A 308 -11.98 -8.96 28.36
CA VAL A 308 -12.41 -9.19 26.96
C VAL A 308 -13.15 -10.51 26.90
N GLY A 309 -14.44 -10.49 26.53
CA GLY A 309 -15.27 -11.70 26.44
C GLY A 309 -15.40 -12.45 27.78
N GLY A 310 -15.45 -11.74 28.90
CA GLY A 310 -15.56 -12.32 30.26
C GLY A 310 -14.25 -12.90 30.82
N SER A 311 -13.17 -12.82 30.06
CA SER A 311 -11.83 -13.26 30.47
C SER A 311 -10.98 -12.07 30.90
N VAL A 312 -10.39 -12.16 32.10
CA VAL A 312 -9.46 -11.14 32.62
C VAL A 312 -8.06 -11.43 32.11
N ARG A 313 -7.43 -10.48 31.42
CA ARG A 313 -6.13 -10.65 30.76
C ARG A 313 -5.21 -9.50 31.13
N MET A 314 -3.96 -9.79 31.49
CA MET A 314 -2.98 -8.74 31.77
C MET A 314 -2.67 -7.98 30.48
N ARG A 315 -2.69 -6.65 30.54
CA ARG A 315 -2.39 -5.83 29.37
C ARG A 315 -0.89 -5.72 29.14
N LEU A 316 -0.45 -6.21 27.99
CA LEU A 316 0.93 -6.13 27.51
C LEU A 316 1.04 -5.21 26.31
N THR A 317 2.07 -4.38 26.30
CA THR A 317 2.48 -3.59 25.14
C THR A 317 3.75 -4.22 24.55
N PRO A 318 3.75 -4.63 23.26
CA PRO A 318 4.96 -5.15 22.62
C PRO A 318 5.96 -4.01 22.38
N GLU A 319 7.23 -4.29 22.68
CA GLU A 319 8.35 -3.37 22.47
C GLU A 319 8.88 -3.38 21.02
N VAL A 320 8.44 -4.36 20.23
CA VAL A 320 8.71 -4.42 18.78
C VAL A 320 7.40 -4.42 18.02
N ARG A 321 7.32 -3.54 17.02
CA ARG A 321 6.15 -3.44 16.13
C ARG A 321 6.60 -3.26 14.69
N PHE A 322 5.98 -4.05 13.81
CA PHE A 322 6.18 -3.98 12.36
C PHE A 322 4.88 -3.53 11.71
N GLN A 323 4.78 -2.26 11.38
CA GLN A 323 3.55 -1.69 10.81
C GLN A 323 3.82 -1.06 9.44
N PRO A 324 2.89 -1.20 8.47
CA PRO A 324 2.89 -0.36 7.27
C PRO A 324 2.96 1.12 7.67
N THR A 325 3.70 1.91 6.90
CA THR A 325 3.90 3.32 7.25
C THR A 325 2.71 4.13 6.79
N TYR A 326 2.15 4.92 7.71
CA TYR A 326 1.14 5.92 7.37
C TYR A 326 1.80 7.13 6.71
N ILE A 327 1.28 7.49 5.55
CA ILE A 327 1.58 8.73 4.84
C ILE A 327 0.28 9.54 4.82
N GLY A 328 0.29 10.68 5.51
CA GLY A 328 -0.86 11.57 5.60
C GLY A 328 -0.70 12.76 4.68
N ASN A 329 -1.79 13.14 4.01
CA ASN A 329 -1.88 14.31 3.14
C ASN A 329 -0.77 14.38 2.08
N ASP A 330 -0.38 13.24 1.50
CA ASP A 330 0.54 13.17 0.38
C ASP A 330 -0.03 13.95 -0.81
N PRO A 331 0.71 14.90 -1.40
CA PRO A 331 0.24 15.62 -2.57
C PRO A 331 0.56 14.87 -3.87
N GLY A 332 -0.47 14.57 -4.65
CA GLY A 332 -0.31 13.87 -5.92
C GLY A 332 0.38 14.73 -6.99
N VAL A 333 1.47 14.22 -7.56
CA VAL A 333 2.25 14.87 -8.62
C VAL A 333 1.61 14.60 -9.99
N PRO A 334 1.34 15.62 -10.81
CA PRO A 334 0.72 15.43 -12.12
C PRO A 334 1.67 14.73 -13.11
N SER A 335 1.18 13.69 -13.78
CA SER A 335 1.98 12.85 -14.70
C SER A 335 2.13 13.42 -16.12
N SER A 336 1.20 14.26 -16.57
CA SER A 336 1.12 14.81 -17.93
C SER A 336 1.03 16.34 -17.90
N ARG A 337 2.15 17.01 -18.21
CA ARG A 337 2.22 18.46 -18.48
C ARG A 337 2.91 18.80 -19.81
N SER A 338 3.53 17.83 -20.47
CA SER A 338 4.50 18.08 -21.55
C SER A 338 3.90 18.38 -22.92
N ASP A 339 2.72 17.82 -23.26
CA ASP A 339 2.11 18.05 -24.58
C ASP A 339 1.06 19.18 -24.59
N THR A 340 0.74 19.71 -23.41
CA THR A 340 -0.39 20.63 -23.22
C THR A 340 -0.10 22.09 -23.60
N GLY A 341 1.18 22.50 -23.61
CA GLY A 341 1.57 23.89 -23.91
C GLY A 341 1.29 24.31 -25.36
N SER A 342 1.14 23.36 -26.28
CA SER A 342 0.96 23.62 -27.71
C SER A 342 -0.49 23.53 -28.21
N GLU A 343 -1.44 23.05 -27.38
CA GLU A 343 -2.77 22.63 -27.85
C GLU A 343 -3.94 23.30 -27.12
N SER A 344 -3.80 23.56 -25.81
CA SER A 344 -4.78 24.34 -25.01
C SER A 344 -4.14 24.87 -23.72
N PRO A 345 -4.28 26.18 -23.40
CA PRO A 345 -3.50 26.82 -22.33
C PRO A 345 -3.84 26.35 -20.90
N ASN A 346 -4.93 25.62 -20.69
CA ASN A 346 -5.45 25.26 -19.36
C ASN A 346 -5.96 23.82 -19.27
N VAL A 347 -5.13 22.85 -19.65
CA VAL A 347 -5.48 21.43 -19.59
C VAL A 347 -5.09 20.88 -18.22
N PRO A 348 -6.04 20.32 -17.45
CA PRO A 348 -5.69 19.63 -16.22
C PRO A 348 -5.03 18.28 -16.50
N PRO A 349 -4.18 17.84 -15.56
CA PRO A 349 -3.52 16.55 -15.63
C PRO A 349 -4.54 15.40 -15.71
N SER A 350 -4.25 14.42 -16.56
CA SER A 350 -5.07 13.21 -16.69
C SER A 350 -4.84 12.21 -15.55
N SER A 351 -3.69 12.26 -14.88
CA SER A 351 -3.46 11.49 -13.66
C SER A 351 -2.49 12.17 -12.69
N HIS A 352 -2.63 11.80 -11.42
CA HIS A 352 -1.78 12.21 -10.31
C HIS A 352 -1.16 10.98 -9.68
N VAL A 353 0.16 11.05 -9.45
CA VAL A 353 0.96 9.98 -8.86
C VAL A 353 1.36 10.43 -7.46
N GLU A 354 0.98 9.66 -6.45
CA GLU A 354 1.43 9.88 -5.08
C GLU A 354 2.87 9.41 -4.90
N THR A 355 3.49 9.77 -3.77
CA THR A 355 4.91 9.47 -3.52
C THR A 355 5.18 7.97 -3.44
N HIS A 356 4.23 7.18 -2.94
CA HIS A 356 4.35 5.73 -2.76
C HIS A 356 3.13 4.98 -3.30
N GLY A 357 3.36 3.79 -3.83
CA GLY A 357 2.32 2.84 -4.23
C GLY A 357 1.93 1.86 -3.13
N HIS A 358 1.33 0.75 -3.54
CA HIS A 358 0.90 -0.38 -2.71
C HIS A 358 0.16 0.05 -1.44
N TRP A 359 -0.92 0.80 -1.64
CA TRP A 359 -1.76 1.27 -0.54
C TRP A 359 -2.45 0.08 0.13
N ALA A 360 -2.34 0.04 1.45
CA ALA A 360 -3.11 -0.83 2.31
C ALA A 360 -4.36 -0.10 2.78
N ILE A 361 -5.43 -0.87 2.97
CA ILE A 361 -6.68 -0.41 3.54
C ILE A 361 -6.49 -0.18 5.06
N PRO A 362 -7.04 0.92 5.63
CA PRO A 362 -7.78 2.00 4.97
C PRO A 362 -6.88 3.04 4.31
N PHE A 363 -7.38 3.66 3.23
CA PHE A 363 -6.80 4.85 2.63
C PHE A 363 -7.89 5.86 2.28
N ASN A 364 -7.53 7.13 2.19
CA ASN A 364 -8.43 8.23 1.91
C ASN A 364 -7.88 9.03 0.72
N ALA A 365 -8.69 9.20 -0.30
CA ALA A 365 -8.41 10.05 -1.45
C ALA A 365 -9.22 11.34 -1.36
N PHE A 366 -8.56 12.47 -1.57
CA PHE A 366 -9.13 13.81 -1.55
C PHE A 366 -8.84 14.53 -2.85
N VAL A 367 -9.87 15.09 -3.48
CA VAL A 367 -9.70 16.01 -4.62
C VAL A 367 -10.32 17.34 -4.25
N TYR A 368 -9.49 18.31 -3.88
CA TYR A 368 -9.93 19.65 -3.49
C TYR A 368 -10.27 20.46 -4.72
N ARG A 369 -11.49 20.99 -4.77
CA ARG A 369 -11.99 21.86 -5.82
C ARG A 369 -11.81 23.34 -5.50
N SER A 370 -11.90 23.70 -4.22
CA SER A 370 -11.59 25.06 -3.76
C SER A 370 -10.12 25.19 -3.33
N SER A 371 -9.65 26.44 -3.22
CA SER A 371 -8.31 26.71 -2.68
C SER A 371 -8.18 26.15 -1.26
N LEU A 372 -7.03 25.55 -0.94
CA LEU A 372 -6.72 25.05 0.41
C LEU A 372 -6.72 26.15 1.49
N THR A 373 -6.70 27.43 1.09
CA THR A 373 -6.80 28.60 1.98
C THR A 373 -8.21 29.17 2.09
N SER A 374 -9.20 28.57 1.44
CA SER A 374 -10.59 29.03 1.47
C SER A 374 -11.19 28.79 2.87
N PRO A 375 -12.00 29.72 3.41
CA PRO A 375 -12.72 29.49 4.67
C PRO A 375 -13.71 28.32 4.55
N VAL A 376 -14.18 28.05 3.32
CA VAL A 376 -15.01 26.89 2.99
C VAL A 376 -14.25 26.03 1.97
N LEU A 377 -13.85 24.84 2.42
CA LEU A 377 -13.23 23.82 1.57
C LEU A 377 -14.32 22.99 0.88
N GLU A 378 -14.20 22.87 -0.43
CA GLU A 378 -15.02 22.00 -1.27
C GLU A 378 -14.12 20.92 -1.84
N TYR A 379 -14.42 19.66 -1.57
CA TYR A 379 -13.60 18.54 -2.02
C TYR A 379 -14.40 17.27 -2.26
N PHE A 380 -13.85 16.39 -3.09
CA PHE A 380 -14.33 15.03 -3.28
C PHE A 380 -13.55 14.10 -2.36
N PHE A 381 -14.26 13.19 -1.69
CA PHE A 381 -13.71 12.27 -0.72
C PHE A 381 -14.09 10.83 -1.06
N TRP A 382 -13.13 9.91 -0.93
CA TRP A 382 -13.37 8.48 -1.02
C TRP A 382 -12.42 7.71 -0.11
N ASP A 383 -12.94 6.76 0.67
CA ASP A 383 -12.19 6.07 1.74
C ASP A 383 -11.82 4.61 1.43
N GLY A 384 -12.08 4.15 0.20
CA GLY A 384 -11.72 2.81 -0.29
C GLY A 384 -12.35 1.61 0.46
N THR A 385 -13.12 1.84 1.52
CA THR A 385 -13.38 0.83 2.57
C THR A 385 -14.82 0.76 3.02
N SER A 386 -15.52 1.89 3.08
CA SER A 386 -16.89 1.96 3.57
C SER A 386 -17.93 1.41 2.60
N GLY A 387 -17.50 0.99 1.40
CA GLY A 387 -18.38 0.65 0.29
C GLY A 387 -19.13 1.86 -0.28
N ARG A 388 -18.86 3.08 0.22
CA ARG A 388 -19.47 4.31 -0.26
C ARG A 388 -18.86 4.74 -1.58
N ASN A 389 -19.68 5.40 -2.38
CA ASN A 389 -19.26 6.13 -3.56
C ASN A 389 -18.47 7.37 -3.16
N VAL A 390 -17.91 8.06 -4.16
CA VAL A 390 -17.29 9.37 -3.96
C VAL A 390 -18.31 10.33 -3.34
N GLN A 391 -17.90 11.04 -2.30
CA GLN A 391 -18.71 12.07 -1.64
C GLN A 391 -18.21 13.46 -2.01
N TYR A 392 -19.11 14.38 -2.34
CA TYR A 392 -18.83 15.81 -2.39
C TYR A 392 -19.02 16.41 -1.00
N VAL A 393 -17.96 16.94 -0.42
CA VAL A 393 -17.91 17.43 0.95
C VAL A 393 -17.63 18.92 0.98
N THR A 394 -18.38 19.63 1.81
CA THR A 394 -18.14 21.03 2.16
C THR A 394 -17.73 21.10 3.63
N PHE A 395 -16.59 21.72 3.90
CA PHE A 395 -16.01 21.83 5.23
C PHE A 395 -15.68 23.29 5.54
N ASP A 396 -16.17 23.79 6.66
CA ASP A 396 -15.85 25.13 7.13
C ASP A 396 -14.61 25.08 8.02
N THR A 397 -13.52 25.70 7.57
CA THR A 397 -12.23 25.71 8.28
C THR A 397 -12.25 26.58 9.52
N VAL A 398 -13.19 27.53 9.63
CA VAL A 398 -13.30 28.42 10.80
C VAL A 398 -13.96 27.68 11.97
N SER A 399 -15.06 26.98 11.71
CA SER A 399 -15.74 26.16 12.73
C SER A 399 -15.11 24.78 12.92
N GLY A 400 -14.34 24.29 11.94
CA GLY A 400 -13.74 22.95 11.96
C GLY A 400 -14.76 21.84 11.73
N THR A 401 -15.87 22.14 11.05
CA THR A 401 -17.00 21.21 10.88
C THR A 401 -17.32 20.92 9.42
N ILE A 402 -17.75 19.68 9.15
CA ILE A 402 -18.35 19.32 7.86
C ILE A 402 -19.75 19.92 7.83
N THR A 403 -20.01 20.84 6.90
CA THR A 403 -21.30 21.50 6.74
C THR A 403 -22.22 20.74 5.79
N SER A 404 -21.65 19.95 4.87
CA SER A 404 -22.40 19.09 3.95
C SER A 404 -21.53 17.93 3.46
N ALA A 405 -22.13 16.74 3.29
CA ALA A 405 -21.52 15.59 2.63
C ALA A 405 -22.57 14.89 1.78
N VAL A 406 -22.43 14.96 0.46
CA VAL A 406 -23.40 14.45 -0.52
C VAL A 406 -22.76 13.32 -1.32
N ASP A 407 -23.44 12.17 -1.39
CA ASP A 407 -23.04 11.07 -2.25
C ASP A 407 -23.19 11.47 -3.74
N THR A 408 -22.13 11.32 -4.53
CA THR A 408 -22.14 11.63 -5.97
C THR A 408 -22.71 10.50 -6.82
N GLY A 409 -22.85 9.30 -6.27
CA GLY A 409 -23.28 8.08 -6.95
C GLY A 409 -22.19 7.38 -7.76
N PHE A 410 -20.96 7.91 -7.80
CA PHE A 410 -19.85 7.36 -8.59
C PHE A 410 -18.91 6.49 -7.75
N ASN A 411 -18.60 5.28 -8.24
CA ASN A 411 -17.68 4.35 -7.56
C ASN A 411 -16.34 4.24 -8.31
N PRO A 412 -15.20 4.66 -7.72
CA PRO A 412 -13.88 4.58 -8.36
C PRO A 412 -13.41 3.17 -8.72
N ARG A 413 -13.93 2.12 -8.07
CA ARG A 413 -13.61 0.71 -8.38
C ARG A 413 -14.50 0.11 -9.45
N ASN A 414 -15.63 0.73 -9.76
CA ASN A 414 -16.56 0.28 -10.81
C ASN A 414 -16.98 1.47 -11.69
N PRO A 415 -16.05 2.02 -12.49
CA PRO A 415 -16.26 3.27 -13.21
C PRO A 415 -17.31 3.18 -14.32
N THR A 416 -17.70 1.97 -14.75
CA THR A 416 -18.69 1.77 -15.81
C THR A 416 -20.13 2.02 -15.36
N LEU A 417 -20.39 2.18 -14.06
CA LEU A 417 -21.73 2.45 -13.51
C LEU A 417 -21.86 3.94 -13.18
N LEU A 418 -22.11 4.78 -14.20
CA LEU A 418 -22.43 6.19 -13.97
C LEU A 418 -23.80 6.33 -13.30
N PRO A 419 -23.95 7.26 -12.34
CA PRO A 419 -25.23 7.48 -11.68
C PRO A 419 -26.27 8.08 -12.63
N GLY A 420 -27.55 7.84 -12.32
CA GLY A 420 -28.67 8.35 -13.12
C GLY A 420 -28.80 9.87 -13.11
N VAL A 421 -28.36 10.54 -12.03
CA VAL A 421 -28.36 12.00 -11.89
C VAL A 421 -26.94 12.45 -11.52
N MET A 422 -26.37 13.35 -12.32
CA MET A 422 -25.06 13.96 -12.09
C MET A 422 -25.24 15.47 -11.95
N THR A 423 -24.84 16.03 -10.81
CA THR A 423 -25.01 17.47 -10.53
C THR A 423 -23.77 18.25 -10.98
N PRO A 424 -23.91 19.27 -11.87
CA PRO A 424 -22.80 20.12 -12.27
C PRO A 424 -22.04 20.73 -11.08
N GLY A 425 -20.70 20.77 -11.17
CA GLY A 425 -19.83 21.23 -10.09
C GLY A 425 -19.70 20.29 -8.88
N ARG A 426 -20.62 19.35 -8.67
CA ARG A 426 -20.65 18.39 -7.54
C ARG A 426 -20.46 16.93 -7.97
N PHE A 427 -20.05 16.72 -9.22
CA PHE A 427 -19.72 15.41 -9.76
C PHE A 427 -18.27 15.40 -10.24
N LEU A 428 -17.55 14.32 -9.95
CA LEU A 428 -16.16 14.11 -10.37
C LEU A 428 -15.92 12.61 -10.55
N MET A 429 -15.27 12.25 -11.66
CA MET A 429 -14.89 10.86 -11.94
C MET A 429 -13.39 10.71 -11.75
N PHE A 430 -12.98 9.65 -11.06
CA PHE A 430 -11.59 9.21 -11.00
C PHE A 430 -11.50 7.73 -10.62
N THR A 431 -10.48 7.03 -11.09
CA THR A 431 -10.13 5.68 -10.60
C THR A 431 -8.90 5.75 -9.72
N VAL A 432 -8.78 4.80 -8.81
CA VAL A 432 -7.59 4.67 -7.95
C VAL A 432 -6.88 3.36 -8.28
N ASP A 433 -5.63 3.46 -8.73
CA ASP A 433 -4.71 2.32 -8.81
C ASP A 433 -3.88 2.30 -7.53
N GLU A 434 -4.34 1.52 -6.55
CA GLU A 434 -3.74 1.37 -5.22
C GLU A 434 -2.34 0.77 -5.30
N ARG A 435 -2.03 -0.04 -6.33
CA ARG A 435 -0.71 -0.66 -6.49
C ARG A 435 0.31 0.36 -6.94
N ARG A 436 -0.05 1.19 -7.91
CA ARG A 436 0.85 2.24 -8.43
C ARG A 436 0.79 3.54 -7.64
N GLY A 437 -0.21 3.71 -6.76
CA GLY A 437 -0.47 4.96 -6.06
C GLY A 437 -0.93 6.06 -7.01
N VAL A 438 -1.77 5.73 -8.01
CA VAL A 438 -2.17 6.66 -9.08
C VAL A 438 -3.67 6.93 -9.03
N LEU A 439 -4.02 8.21 -9.06
CA LEU A 439 -5.39 8.67 -9.34
C LEU A 439 -5.50 9.04 -10.82
N ASN A 440 -6.38 8.38 -11.55
CA ASN A 440 -6.61 8.63 -12.98
C ASN A 440 -7.98 9.28 -13.21
N PHE A 441 -8.00 10.37 -13.97
CA PHE A 441 -9.19 11.15 -14.30
C PHE A 441 -9.63 10.97 -15.76
N ALA A 442 -8.85 10.23 -16.56
CA ALA A 442 -9.16 9.97 -17.96
C ALA A 442 -9.95 8.68 -18.13
N PHE A 443 -11.09 8.78 -18.81
CA PHE A 443 -12.02 7.70 -19.07
C PHE A 443 -12.32 7.59 -20.56
N PRO A 444 -12.57 6.40 -21.11
CA PRO A 444 -13.02 6.29 -22.50
C PRO A 444 -14.34 7.04 -22.69
N HIS A 445 -14.53 7.68 -23.86
CA HIS A 445 -15.78 8.37 -24.20
C HIS A 445 -17.02 7.45 -24.15
N SER A 446 -16.84 6.15 -24.33
CA SER A 446 -17.91 5.14 -24.24
C SER A 446 -18.35 4.81 -22.81
N ILE A 447 -17.81 5.45 -21.78
CA ILE A 447 -18.18 5.20 -20.37
C ILE A 447 -19.68 5.39 -20.08
N THR A 448 -20.39 6.14 -20.92
CA THR A 448 -21.84 6.35 -20.84
C THR A 448 -22.66 5.24 -21.50
N GLN A 449 -22.02 4.38 -22.31
CA GLN A 449 -22.61 3.28 -23.04
C GLN A 449 -22.30 1.97 -22.30
N GLY A 450 -23.31 1.20 -21.91
CA GLY A 450 -23.13 -0.03 -21.12
C GLY A 450 -22.52 -1.22 -21.86
N GLY A 451 -21.57 -1.00 -22.78
CA GLY A 451 -20.98 -2.00 -23.68
C GLY A 451 -19.51 -1.74 -24.04
N ALA A 452 -18.99 -2.48 -25.02
CA ALA A 452 -17.63 -2.29 -25.52
C ALA A 452 -17.42 -0.87 -26.06
N ALA A 453 -16.18 -0.37 -26.04
CA ALA A 453 -15.84 0.95 -26.55
C ALA A 453 -16.00 1.00 -28.07
N GLU A 454 -17.21 1.31 -28.53
CA GLU A 454 -17.49 1.53 -29.95
C GLU A 454 -17.06 2.95 -30.32
N PRO A 455 -16.38 3.14 -31.46
CA PRO A 455 -16.01 4.46 -31.94
C PRO A 455 -17.26 5.26 -32.34
N THR A 456 -17.20 6.60 -32.20
CA THR A 456 -18.17 7.49 -32.84
C THR A 456 -18.01 7.37 -34.36
N ARG A 457 -19.03 6.90 -35.07
CA ARG A 457 -19.02 6.69 -36.53
C ARG A 457 -19.78 7.79 -37.24
N ILE A 458 -19.15 8.44 -38.22
CA ILE A 458 -19.74 9.59 -38.93
C ILE A 458 -19.53 9.42 -40.42
N ARG A 459 -20.57 9.62 -41.24
CA ARG A 459 -20.46 9.41 -42.69
C ARG A 459 -19.62 10.52 -43.33
N ALA A 460 -18.68 10.16 -44.19
CA ALA A 460 -17.87 11.13 -44.92
C ALA A 460 -18.72 12.08 -45.78
N ALA A 461 -19.79 11.56 -46.39
CA ALA A 461 -20.76 12.35 -47.17
C ALA A 461 -21.43 13.46 -46.35
N GLN A 462 -21.60 13.28 -45.04
CA GLN A 462 -22.17 14.33 -44.18
C GLN A 462 -21.24 15.54 -44.10
N ALA A 463 -19.96 15.32 -43.81
CA ALA A 463 -18.98 16.39 -43.71
C ALA A 463 -18.81 17.15 -45.04
N ASN A 464 -18.87 16.46 -46.17
CA ASN A 464 -18.87 17.09 -47.49
C ASN A 464 -20.16 17.89 -47.76
N GLY A 465 -21.32 17.34 -47.41
CA GLY A 465 -22.62 17.98 -47.60
C GLY A 465 -22.75 19.29 -46.83
N GLU A 466 -22.32 19.31 -45.56
CA GLU A 466 -22.32 20.52 -44.72
C GLU A 466 -21.39 21.59 -45.29
N PHE A 467 -20.19 21.22 -45.72
CA PHE A 467 -19.24 22.13 -46.37
C PHE A 467 -19.83 22.74 -47.65
N ASN A 468 -20.39 21.92 -48.53
CA ASN A 468 -20.97 22.37 -49.80
C ASN A 468 -22.18 23.29 -49.60
N TYR A 469 -22.99 23.05 -48.55
CA TYR A 469 -24.11 23.92 -48.20
C TYR A 469 -23.64 25.32 -47.80
N VAL A 470 -22.69 25.44 -46.87
CA VAL A 470 -22.14 26.73 -46.44
C VAL A 470 -21.43 27.44 -47.60
N ARG A 471 -20.66 26.70 -48.40
CA ARG A 471 -19.91 27.25 -49.54
C ARG A 471 -20.83 27.77 -50.64
N GLY A 472 -21.97 27.13 -50.87
CA GLY A 472 -22.97 27.53 -51.87
C GLY A 472 -23.76 28.78 -51.51
N SER A 473 -23.75 29.19 -50.23
CA SER A 473 -24.41 30.41 -49.76
C SER A 473 -23.61 31.67 -50.08
N ALA A 474 -24.29 32.69 -50.59
CA ALA A 474 -23.67 33.92 -51.11
C ALA A 474 -22.81 34.63 -50.04
N GLY A 475 -21.54 34.86 -50.34
CA GLY A 475 -20.60 35.55 -49.44
C GLY A 475 -19.86 34.66 -48.44
N ASN A 476 -20.13 33.35 -48.41
CA ASN A 476 -19.61 32.43 -47.37
C ASN A 476 -18.57 31.42 -47.86
N ALA A 477 -18.17 31.47 -49.13
CA ALA A 477 -17.16 30.55 -49.69
C ALA A 477 -15.86 30.56 -48.87
N LEU A 478 -15.47 31.72 -48.33
CA LEU A 478 -14.29 31.89 -47.47
C LEU A 478 -14.54 31.57 -45.98
N SER A 479 -15.68 31.00 -45.63
CA SER A 479 -16.04 30.63 -44.26
C SER A 479 -16.53 29.18 -44.13
N ALA A 480 -16.53 28.41 -45.23
CA ALA A 480 -16.91 27.00 -45.23
C ALA A 480 -15.75 26.09 -44.81
N TYR A 481 -16.06 25.09 -43.97
CA TYR A 481 -15.11 24.08 -43.51
C TYR A 481 -15.77 22.69 -43.48
N ARG A 482 -15.01 21.64 -43.78
CA ARG A 482 -15.41 20.24 -43.59
C ARG A 482 -15.22 19.89 -42.13
N THR A 483 -16.32 19.86 -41.38
CA THR A 483 -16.29 19.63 -39.94
C THR A 483 -17.11 18.43 -39.52
N VAL A 484 -16.71 17.84 -38.41
CA VAL A 484 -17.44 16.78 -37.73
C VAL A 484 -17.50 17.11 -36.25
N SER A 485 -18.68 17.01 -35.64
CA SER A 485 -18.89 17.30 -34.20
C SER A 485 -18.98 16.00 -33.40
N LEU A 486 -18.21 15.91 -32.32
CA LEU A 486 -18.33 14.86 -31.30
C LEU A 486 -19.40 15.16 -30.24
N LEU A 487 -20.00 16.35 -30.28
CA LEU A 487 -21.14 16.72 -29.44
C LEU A 487 -22.45 16.26 -30.09
N PRO A 488 -23.48 15.90 -29.29
CA PRO A 488 -24.76 15.48 -29.84
C PRO A 488 -25.39 16.63 -30.60
N TYR A 489 -26.08 16.25 -31.65
CA TYR A 489 -26.75 17.15 -32.57
C TYR A 489 -28.09 17.60 -31.98
N ASP A 490 -28.32 18.91 -31.87
CA ASP A 490 -29.63 19.46 -31.48
C ASP A 490 -30.52 19.55 -32.72
N GLU A 491 -31.70 18.92 -32.70
CA GLU A 491 -32.66 18.90 -33.81
C GLU A 491 -33.16 20.30 -34.20
N THR A 492 -33.12 21.27 -33.27
CA THR A 492 -33.46 22.68 -33.58
C THR A 492 -32.36 23.40 -34.36
N GLU A 493 -31.14 22.85 -34.38
CA GLU A 493 -30.00 23.34 -35.17
C GLU A 493 -29.81 22.52 -36.47
N ASN A 494 -30.74 21.62 -36.85
CA ASN A 494 -30.60 20.74 -38.02
C ASN A 494 -30.71 21.51 -39.36
N PRO A 495 -29.59 21.81 -40.04
CA PRO A 495 -29.62 22.71 -41.17
C PRO A 495 -29.82 22.01 -42.52
N THR A 496 -29.74 20.68 -42.57
CA THR A 496 -29.75 19.90 -43.82
C THR A 496 -31.02 19.08 -44.01
N GLY A 497 -31.91 19.01 -43.00
CA GLY A 497 -33.11 18.16 -43.07
C GLY A 497 -32.79 16.67 -43.09
N MET A 498 -31.62 16.28 -42.57
CA MET A 498 -31.18 14.89 -42.51
C MET A 498 -32.00 14.11 -41.47
N LEU A 499 -32.27 12.85 -41.78
CA LEU A 499 -33.07 11.97 -40.92
C LEU A 499 -32.22 11.48 -39.72
N PRO A 500 -32.82 11.24 -38.55
CA PRO A 500 -32.11 10.70 -37.36
C PRO A 500 -31.34 9.39 -37.62
N GLY A 501 -31.64 8.66 -38.69
CA GLY A 501 -30.94 7.43 -39.09
C GLY A 501 -29.62 7.64 -39.87
N ASP A 502 -29.26 8.87 -40.22
CA ASP A 502 -28.01 9.19 -40.94
C ASP A 502 -26.85 9.54 -40.00
N ASN A 503 -27.14 9.80 -38.72
CA ASN A 503 -26.17 9.88 -37.63
C ASN A 503 -26.27 8.59 -36.81
N PRO A 504 -25.33 7.63 -36.92
CA PRO A 504 -25.43 6.41 -36.13
C PRO A 504 -25.13 6.72 -34.67
N THR A 505 -26.21 6.90 -33.90
CA THR A 505 -26.34 6.57 -32.48
C THR A 505 -25.02 6.54 -31.69
N ASP A 506 -24.45 7.71 -31.37
CA ASP A 506 -24.04 7.91 -29.98
C ASP A 506 -25.23 8.57 -29.28
N PRO A 507 -26.17 7.78 -28.73
CA PRO A 507 -27.37 8.33 -28.10
C PRO A 507 -27.02 9.11 -26.82
N ASN A 508 -25.75 9.13 -26.39
CA ASN A 508 -25.37 9.70 -25.10
C ASN A 508 -23.88 10.05 -25.00
N PRO A 509 -23.36 10.99 -25.83
CA PRO A 509 -21.95 11.32 -25.82
C PRO A 509 -21.53 11.80 -24.43
N ALA A 510 -20.42 11.25 -23.92
CA ALA A 510 -19.93 11.56 -22.58
C ALA A 510 -19.75 13.05 -22.33
N LEU A 511 -19.41 13.82 -23.39
CA LEU A 511 -19.27 15.28 -23.34
C LEU A 511 -20.58 16.03 -23.03
N TRP A 512 -21.74 15.44 -23.33
CA TRP A 512 -23.05 16.01 -23.03
C TRP A 512 -23.62 15.51 -21.71
N ARG A 513 -23.50 14.20 -21.45
CA ARG A 513 -24.10 13.58 -20.27
C ARG A 513 -23.37 13.92 -18.98
N ILE A 514 -22.04 14.04 -19.05
CA ILE A 514 -21.18 14.19 -17.88
C ILE A 514 -20.93 15.68 -17.68
N PRO A 515 -21.34 16.27 -16.54
CA PRO A 515 -21.10 17.67 -16.28
C PRO A 515 -19.61 18.01 -16.26
N ASP A 516 -19.27 19.19 -16.79
CA ASP A 516 -17.90 19.71 -16.88
C ASP A 516 -16.91 18.81 -17.65
N ALA A 517 -17.42 17.85 -18.45
CA ALA A 517 -16.57 16.96 -19.23
C ALA A 517 -15.88 17.69 -20.39
N ARG A 518 -14.64 17.29 -20.65
CA ARG A 518 -13.83 17.71 -21.79
C ARG A 518 -13.04 16.54 -22.33
N ILE A 519 -12.59 16.66 -23.57
CA ILE A 519 -11.67 15.70 -24.20
C ILE A 519 -10.30 15.82 -23.53
N VAL A 520 -9.64 14.69 -23.28
CA VAL A 520 -8.23 14.64 -22.88
C VAL A 520 -7.38 14.91 -24.13
N PRO A 521 -6.62 16.02 -24.17
CA PRO A 521 -5.79 16.33 -25.33
C PRO A 521 -4.79 15.22 -25.62
N GLY A 522 -4.61 14.90 -26.90
CA GLY A 522 -3.75 13.80 -27.32
C GLY A 522 -4.34 12.40 -27.23
N SER A 523 -5.53 12.23 -26.64
CA SER A 523 -6.14 10.91 -26.45
C SER A 523 -6.94 10.41 -27.65
N GLU A 524 -7.25 11.29 -28.61
CA GLU A 524 -8.08 10.94 -29.75
C GLU A 524 -7.34 10.12 -30.80
N THR A 525 -8.07 9.23 -31.45
CA THR A 525 -7.66 8.50 -32.65
C THR A 525 -8.76 8.68 -33.68
N VAL A 526 -8.38 9.18 -34.86
CA VAL A 526 -9.29 9.43 -35.99
C VAL A 526 -8.90 8.49 -37.12
N VAL A 527 -9.83 7.65 -37.56
CA VAL A 527 -9.69 6.77 -38.71
C VAL A 527 -10.71 7.21 -39.75
N GLY A 528 -10.29 7.51 -40.96
CA GLY A 528 -11.16 7.97 -42.04
C GLY A 528 -10.78 7.37 -43.39
N PRO A 529 -11.55 7.64 -44.45
CA PRO A 529 -11.26 7.15 -45.79
C PRO A 529 -10.02 7.81 -46.42
N ASP A 530 -9.08 7.04 -46.96
CA ASP A 530 -7.85 7.57 -47.55
C ASP A 530 -8.16 8.54 -48.69
N MET A 531 -7.81 9.81 -48.48
CA MET A 531 -8.02 10.92 -49.41
C MET A 531 -7.00 10.93 -50.55
N ARG A 532 -5.93 10.14 -50.47
CA ARG A 532 -4.85 10.14 -51.47
C ARG A 532 -5.31 9.38 -52.72
N PRO A 533 -5.17 9.97 -53.93
CA PRO A 533 -5.46 9.27 -55.16
C PRO A 533 -4.63 7.99 -55.28
N GLY A 534 -5.28 6.85 -55.54
CA GLY A 534 -4.58 5.57 -55.72
C GLY A 534 -5.43 4.34 -55.38
N PRO A 535 -4.83 3.14 -55.37
CA PRO A 535 -5.53 1.87 -55.12
C PRO A 535 -6.20 1.76 -53.75
N ASN A 536 -5.77 2.58 -52.79
CA ASN A 536 -6.30 2.62 -51.43
C ASN A 536 -7.31 3.75 -51.21
N TYR A 537 -7.60 4.58 -52.23
CA TYR A 537 -8.56 5.67 -52.12
C TYR A 537 -9.90 5.18 -51.55
N GLY A 538 -10.40 5.87 -50.52
CA GLY A 538 -11.62 5.50 -49.81
C GLY A 538 -11.48 4.40 -48.75
N ARG A 539 -10.35 3.68 -48.67
CA ARG A 539 -10.14 2.67 -47.62
C ARG A 539 -9.82 3.32 -46.26
N PRO A 540 -10.20 2.72 -45.13
CA PRO A 540 -9.89 3.28 -43.80
C PRO A 540 -8.37 3.41 -43.55
N ILE A 541 -7.96 4.59 -43.10
CA ILE A 541 -6.59 4.90 -42.66
C ILE A 541 -6.64 5.83 -41.45
N THR A 542 -5.69 5.65 -40.52
CA THR A 542 -5.51 6.57 -39.39
C THR A 542 -5.02 7.92 -39.89
N TYR A 543 -5.74 8.98 -39.55
CA TYR A 543 -5.36 10.34 -39.92
C TYR A 543 -4.32 10.89 -38.94
N THR A 544 -3.51 11.83 -39.42
CA THR A 544 -2.48 12.50 -38.62
C THR A 544 -3.03 13.81 -38.06
N ARG A 545 -2.81 14.07 -36.76
CA ARG A 545 -3.21 15.34 -36.15
C ARG A 545 -2.28 16.45 -36.60
N ALA A 546 -2.83 17.54 -37.10
CA ALA A 546 -2.10 18.77 -37.36
C ALA A 546 -2.02 19.64 -36.09
N PRO A 547 -0.94 20.42 -35.89
CA PRO A 547 -0.84 21.39 -34.80
C PRO A 547 -1.94 22.46 -34.88
N ARG A 548 -2.41 22.95 -33.73
CA ARG A 548 -3.55 23.89 -33.67
C ARG A 548 -3.33 25.22 -34.40
N ASN A 549 -2.09 25.66 -34.57
CA ASN A 549 -1.75 26.89 -35.31
C ASN A 549 -1.78 26.73 -36.84
N THR A 550 -2.04 25.52 -37.34
CA THR A 550 -2.23 25.26 -38.77
C THR A 550 -3.53 25.89 -39.23
N ASP A 551 -3.52 26.60 -40.36
CA ASP A 551 -4.75 27.05 -41.00
C ASP A 551 -5.55 25.81 -41.43
N PRO A 552 -6.84 25.67 -41.04
CA PRO A 552 -7.66 24.53 -41.47
C PRO A 552 -7.78 24.37 -42.99
N ARG A 553 -7.44 25.40 -43.78
CA ARG A 553 -7.36 25.33 -45.25
C ARG A 553 -6.06 24.76 -45.78
N GLU A 554 -5.01 24.74 -44.98
CA GLU A 554 -3.70 24.22 -45.34
C GLU A 554 -3.50 22.76 -44.91
N LEU A 555 -4.54 22.13 -44.34
CA LEU A 555 -4.52 20.71 -44.00
C LEU A 555 -4.37 19.85 -45.24
N GLY A 556 -3.39 18.93 -45.21
CA GLY A 556 -3.17 17.96 -46.25
C GLY A 556 -4.18 16.80 -46.25
N PRO A 557 -4.11 15.91 -47.25
CA PRO A 557 -4.89 14.67 -47.27
C PRO A 557 -4.60 13.81 -46.02
N ASN A 558 -5.65 13.28 -45.38
CA ASN A 558 -5.57 12.46 -44.16
C ASN A 558 -5.00 13.21 -42.94
N GLU A 559 -5.09 14.54 -42.92
CA GLU A 559 -4.78 15.35 -41.75
C GLU A 559 -6.06 15.92 -41.12
N TYR A 560 -6.02 16.16 -39.80
CA TYR A 560 -7.14 16.75 -39.08
C TYR A 560 -6.70 17.72 -37.99
N LEU A 561 -7.58 18.65 -37.64
CA LEU A 561 -7.52 19.49 -36.44
C LEU A 561 -8.65 19.12 -35.49
N ILE A 562 -8.46 19.32 -34.20
CA ILE A 562 -9.51 19.12 -33.18
C ILE A 562 -9.53 20.27 -32.19
N ASN A 563 -10.73 20.70 -31.82
CA ASN A 563 -10.94 21.69 -30.78
C ASN A 563 -11.13 21.05 -29.41
N TYR A 564 -10.16 21.18 -28.50
CA TYR A 564 -10.31 20.69 -27.13
C TYR A 564 -11.10 21.62 -26.20
N ALA A 565 -11.34 22.87 -26.61
CA ALA A 565 -12.09 23.86 -25.87
C ALA A 565 -12.83 24.79 -26.84
N ASN A 566 -13.89 25.45 -26.35
CA ASN A 566 -14.60 26.46 -27.13
C ASN A 566 -13.64 27.61 -27.49
N ILE A 567 -13.68 28.05 -28.74
CA ILE A 567 -12.82 29.13 -29.24
C ILE A 567 -13.54 30.46 -29.04
N ALA A 568 -13.11 31.24 -28.03
CA ALA A 568 -13.77 32.48 -27.60
C ALA A 568 -13.70 33.65 -28.60
N ASN A 569 -12.99 33.51 -29.73
CA ASN A 569 -12.60 34.64 -30.57
C ASN A 569 -12.67 34.39 -32.08
N ALA A 570 -13.69 33.68 -32.53
CA ALA A 570 -14.12 33.81 -33.91
C ALA A 570 -15.50 34.47 -33.91
N ASN A 571 -15.52 35.80 -33.76
CA ASN A 571 -16.51 36.52 -34.55
C ASN A 571 -16.10 36.35 -36.03
N LEU A 572 -16.24 35.13 -36.59
CA LEU A 572 -16.79 35.03 -37.93
C LEU A 572 -18.03 35.91 -37.81
N GLY A 573 -18.04 37.07 -38.46
CA GLY A 573 -19.19 37.95 -38.42
C GLY A 573 -20.34 37.16 -38.98
N VAL A 574 -21.09 36.45 -38.14
CA VAL A 574 -22.17 35.56 -38.55
C VAL A 574 -23.35 36.49 -38.85
N THR A 575 -23.25 37.17 -40.00
CA THR A 575 -24.26 38.10 -40.53
C THR A 575 -25.10 37.44 -41.62
N ASP A 576 -25.00 36.12 -41.78
CA ASP A 576 -25.74 35.39 -42.80
C ASP A 576 -27.24 35.33 -42.45
N PRO A 577 -28.16 35.64 -43.37
CA PRO A 577 -29.60 35.58 -43.11
C PRO A 577 -30.13 34.14 -42.89
N ASP A 578 -29.40 33.10 -43.32
CA ASP A 578 -29.79 31.71 -43.12
C ASP A 578 -29.32 31.20 -41.75
N PRO A 579 -30.24 30.93 -40.79
CA PRO A 579 -29.89 30.41 -39.47
C PRO A 579 -29.12 29.08 -39.53
N ARG A 580 -29.24 28.35 -40.64
CA ARG A 580 -28.55 27.08 -40.89
C ARG A 580 -27.05 27.27 -41.11
N VAL A 581 -26.71 28.24 -41.96
CA VAL A 581 -25.34 28.68 -42.18
C VAL A 581 -24.75 29.22 -40.88
N GLN A 582 -25.54 29.96 -40.10
CA GLN A 582 -25.10 30.45 -38.80
C GLN A 582 -24.76 29.33 -37.81
N ALA A 583 -25.57 28.26 -37.75
CA ALA A 583 -25.33 27.12 -36.88
C ALA A 583 -24.04 26.38 -37.27
N MET A 584 -23.87 26.07 -38.57
CA MET A 584 -22.67 25.41 -39.09
C MET A 584 -21.39 26.23 -38.86
N MET A 585 -21.46 27.55 -39.05
CA MET A 585 -20.33 28.45 -38.77
C MET A 585 -20.00 28.57 -37.27
N ARG A 586 -20.93 28.27 -36.37
CA ARG A 586 -20.66 28.20 -34.92
C ARG A 586 -20.04 26.86 -34.53
N THR A 587 -20.34 25.78 -35.24
CA THR A 587 -19.82 24.43 -34.96
C THR A 587 -18.29 24.40 -34.96
N ILE A 588 -17.62 25.07 -35.89
CA ILE A 588 -16.13 25.16 -35.94
C ILE A 588 -15.51 25.77 -34.68
N GLN A 589 -16.29 26.43 -33.82
CA GLN A 589 -15.81 27.08 -32.61
C GLN A 589 -16.09 26.25 -31.35
N ARG A 590 -16.93 25.22 -31.47
CA ARG A 590 -17.29 24.35 -30.35
C ARG A 590 -16.14 23.38 -30.04
N ALA A 591 -16.02 23.04 -28.76
CA ALA A 591 -15.19 21.93 -28.32
C ALA A 591 -15.71 20.60 -28.88
N GLY A 592 -14.81 19.67 -29.19
CA GLY A 592 -15.16 18.39 -29.82
C GLY A 592 -15.38 18.48 -31.33
N THR A 593 -15.13 19.62 -31.95
CA THR A 593 -15.19 19.74 -33.42
C THR A 593 -13.87 19.32 -34.04
N ILE A 594 -13.94 18.39 -34.99
CA ILE A 594 -12.83 17.93 -35.84
C ILE A 594 -12.97 18.62 -37.19
N ILE A 595 -11.85 19.15 -37.71
CA ILE A 595 -11.80 19.87 -38.99
C ILE A 595 -10.86 19.11 -39.91
N PHE A 596 -11.31 18.87 -41.13
CA PHE A 596 -10.54 18.21 -42.19
C PHE A 596 -10.11 19.21 -43.25
N ASN A 597 -9.28 18.75 -44.20
CA ASN A 597 -8.92 19.52 -45.39
C ASN A 597 -10.17 20.14 -46.03
N SER A 598 -10.21 21.47 -45.99
CA SER A 598 -11.33 22.29 -46.45
C SER A 598 -10.98 23.09 -47.70
N ALA A 599 -9.89 22.72 -48.39
CA ALA A 599 -9.51 23.34 -49.65
C ALA A 599 -10.51 23.01 -50.77
N ASP A 600 -10.57 23.89 -51.76
CA ASP A 600 -11.42 23.75 -52.94
C ASP A 600 -10.96 22.58 -53.80
N ASP A 601 -11.90 21.78 -54.30
CA ASP A 601 -11.59 20.72 -55.25
C ASP A 601 -11.09 21.34 -56.57
N ALA A 602 -9.87 20.98 -56.98
CA ALA A 602 -9.32 21.32 -58.28
C ALA A 602 -9.04 20.03 -59.10
N PRO A 603 -9.04 20.10 -60.44
CA PRO A 603 -8.73 18.94 -61.28
C PRO A 603 -7.37 18.33 -60.90
N GLY A 604 -7.38 17.07 -60.44
CA GLY A 604 -6.17 16.36 -60.02
C GLY A 604 -5.83 16.44 -58.53
N THR A 605 -6.53 17.26 -57.74
CA THR A 605 -6.38 17.36 -56.28
C THR A 605 -7.76 17.35 -55.60
N PRO A 606 -8.45 16.19 -55.55
CA PRO A 606 -9.70 16.09 -54.82
C PRO A 606 -9.41 16.27 -53.31
N ASN A 607 -9.98 17.32 -52.72
CA ASN A 607 -9.88 17.66 -51.31
C ASN A 607 -11.13 17.20 -50.52
N SER A 608 -12.19 16.82 -51.22
CA SER A 608 -13.38 16.16 -50.65
C SER A 608 -13.05 14.80 -50.03
N LEU A 609 -13.70 14.50 -48.90
CA LEU A 609 -13.59 13.20 -48.26
C LEU A 609 -14.21 12.13 -49.17
N PRO A 610 -13.56 10.98 -49.41
CA PRO A 610 -14.17 9.91 -50.18
C PRO A 610 -15.48 9.45 -49.52
N GLU A 611 -16.57 9.38 -50.29
CA GLU A 611 -17.90 9.02 -49.76
C GLU A 611 -18.18 7.51 -49.80
N ALA A 612 -17.38 6.76 -50.56
CA ALA A 612 -17.50 5.31 -50.70
C ALA A 612 -16.15 4.61 -50.51
N ILE A 613 -16.17 3.43 -49.88
CA ILE A 613 -14.97 2.60 -49.63
C ILE A 613 -14.60 1.72 -50.83
N ASN A 614 -15.51 1.56 -51.80
CA ASN A 614 -15.32 0.73 -52.99
C ASN A 614 -16.24 1.17 -54.14
N ASN A 615 -16.05 0.56 -55.31
CA ASN A 615 -16.86 0.80 -56.51
C ASN A 615 -18.30 0.26 -56.41
N LEU A 616 -18.65 -0.42 -55.31
CA LEU A 616 -20.01 -0.92 -55.06
C LEU A 616 -20.88 0.14 -54.37
N GLY A 617 -20.30 1.28 -53.97
CA GLY A 617 -21.02 2.37 -53.31
C GLY A 617 -21.19 2.17 -51.80
N ASP A 618 -20.44 1.25 -51.19
CA ASP A 618 -20.47 1.06 -49.74
C ASP A 618 -20.01 2.35 -49.03
N PRO A 619 -20.76 2.87 -48.04
CA PRO A 619 -20.49 4.18 -47.45
C PRO A 619 -19.17 4.22 -46.70
N ALA A 620 -18.42 5.30 -46.87
CA ALA A 620 -17.23 5.59 -46.09
C ALA A 620 -17.56 6.28 -44.75
N PHE A 621 -16.88 5.84 -43.70
CA PHE A 621 -17.06 6.35 -42.34
C PHE A 621 -15.75 6.93 -41.79
N ILE A 622 -15.93 7.93 -40.94
CA ILE A 622 -14.94 8.48 -40.04
C ILE A 622 -15.25 7.88 -38.66
N GLU A 623 -14.28 7.18 -38.08
CA GLU A 623 -14.35 6.59 -36.76
C GLU A 623 -13.46 7.37 -35.80
N VAL A 624 -14.03 7.79 -34.66
CA VAL A 624 -13.30 8.55 -33.65
C VAL A 624 -13.41 7.87 -32.29
N THR A 625 -12.26 7.64 -31.66
CA THR A 625 -12.19 7.23 -30.26
C THR A 625 -11.41 8.27 -29.47
N TYR A 626 -11.86 8.62 -28.27
CA TYR A 626 -11.16 9.58 -27.40
C TYR A 626 -11.41 9.27 -25.92
N GLN A 627 -10.66 9.94 -25.05
CA GLN A 627 -10.88 9.94 -23.61
C GLN A 627 -11.48 11.27 -23.15
N VAL A 628 -12.26 11.21 -22.07
CA VAL A 628 -12.88 12.35 -21.39
C VAL A 628 -12.43 12.44 -19.95
N GLN A 629 -12.46 13.66 -19.42
CA GLN A 629 -12.16 13.96 -18.01
C GLN A 629 -13.03 15.13 -17.54
N ASN A 630 -13.32 15.22 -16.24
CA ASN A 630 -14.11 16.30 -15.64
C ASN A 630 -13.49 16.93 -14.37
N ASN A 631 -12.19 16.69 -14.13
CA ASN A 631 -11.41 17.45 -13.14
C ASN A 631 -11.21 18.92 -13.59
N ARG A 632 -10.51 19.76 -12.83
CA ARG A 632 -10.18 21.15 -13.21
C ARG A 632 -8.70 21.39 -13.05
N SER A 633 -8.14 22.37 -13.76
CA SER A 633 -6.71 22.72 -13.63
C SER A 633 -6.36 23.28 -12.25
N SER A 634 -7.36 23.74 -11.51
CA SER A 634 -7.26 24.17 -10.10
C SER A 634 -7.44 23.03 -9.09
N ASP A 635 -7.87 21.85 -9.51
CA ASP A 635 -8.13 20.75 -8.57
C ASP A 635 -6.81 20.26 -7.97
N VAL A 636 -6.76 20.07 -6.65
CA VAL A 636 -5.59 19.57 -5.93
C VAL A 636 -5.88 18.18 -5.39
N VAL A 637 -5.05 17.21 -5.79
CA VAL A 637 -5.17 15.82 -5.36
C VAL A 637 -4.29 15.58 -4.14
N LYS A 638 -4.87 14.95 -3.12
CA LYS A 638 -4.12 14.44 -1.96
C LYS A 638 -4.62 13.06 -1.57
N ALA A 639 -3.73 12.25 -1.03
CA ALA A 639 -4.10 10.98 -0.44
C ALA A 639 -3.52 10.82 0.98
N SER A 640 -4.23 10.09 1.82
CA SER A 640 -3.74 9.62 3.11
C SER A 640 -3.88 8.11 3.17
N TYR A 641 -2.78 7.39 3.27
CA TYR A 641 -2.78 5.94 3.08
C TYR A 641 -1.72 5.26 3.94
N LEU A 642 -1.95 4.01 4.27
CA LEU A 642 -0.90 3.09 4.71
C LEU A 642 -0.22 2.54 3.46
N THR A 643 1.12 2.51 3.41
CA THR A 643 1.83 1.91 2.27
C THR A 643 2.65 0.71 2.72
N ARG A 644 2.62 -0.35 1.91
CA ARG A 644 3.50 -1.53 2.05
C ARG A 644 4.88 -1.32 1.46
N GLU A 645 5.11 -0.24 0.72
CA GLU A 645 6.46 0.13 0.24
C GLU A 645 7.36 0.64 1.37
N MET A 646 6.79 0.95 2.55
CA MET A 646 7.56 1.36 3.71
C MET A 646 7.04 0.69 4.98
N ILE A 647 7.94 0.04 5.71
CA ILE A 647 7.65 -0.50 7.04
C ILE A 647 8.23 0.42 8.09
N THR A 648 7.41 0.81 9.06
CA THR A 648 7.88 1.46 10.28
C THR A 648 8.22 0.35 11.28
N ALA A 649 9.51 0.15 11.52
CA ALA A 649 10.01 -0.74 12.56
C ALA A 649 10.30 0.09 13.81
N ALA A 650 9.55 -0.16 14.88
CA ALA A 650 9.87 0.35 16.21
C ALA A 650 10.45 -0.80 17.02
N VAL A 651 11.67 -0.63 17.53
CA VAL A 651 12.36 -1.63 18.36
C VAL A 651 12.79 -0.94 19.65
N SER A 652 12.23 -1.41 20.75
CA SER A 652 12.65 -1.06 22.09
C SER A 652 13.22 -2.29 22.77
N VAL A 653 14.48 -2.23 23.20
CA VAL A 653 15.14 -3.33 23.92
C VAL A 653 15.16 -2.98 25.38
N ARG A 654 14.44 -3.75 26.19
CA ARG A 654 14.37 -3.58 27.65
C ARG A 654 15.22 -4.67 28.32
N LEU A 655 16.29 -4.26 28.97
CA LEU A 655 17.19 -5.14 29.72
C LEU A 655 17.12 -4.85 31.21
N TYR A 656 17.12 -5.90 32.02
CA TYR A 656 17.12 -5.79 33.48
C TYR A 656 18.52 -5.98 34.05
N ASP A 657 18.83 -5.21 35.09
CA ASP A 657 19.99 -5.47 35.94
C ASP A 657 19.62 -6.47 37.05
N PHE A 658 20.45 -7.51 37.21
CA PHE A 658 20.24 -8.58 38.19
C PHE A 658 20.18 -8.06 39.64
N ARG A 659 20.90 -6.98 39.96
CA ARG A 659 20.97 -6.45 41.33
C ARG A 659 19.87 -5.43 41.61
N SER A 660 19.74 -4.43 40.75
CA SER A 660 18.78 -3.34 40.97
C SER A 660 17.35 -3.67 40.54
N GLN A 661 17.15 -4.73 39.73
CA GLN A 661 15.86 -5.12 39.13
C GLN A 661 15.18 -3.98 38.34
N GLN A 662 15.92 -2.89 38.07
CA GLN A 662 15.42 -1.77 37.30
C GLN A 662 15.67 -2.02 35.81
N PRO A 663 14.65 -1.86 34.97
CA PRO A 663 14.83 -1.96 33.53
C PRO A 663 15.62 -0.76 33.00
N GLN A 664 16.51 -1.01 32.05
CA GLN A 664 17.08 -0.02 31.16
C GLN A 664 16.56 -0.31 29.76
N SER A 665 15.99 0.70 29.09
CA SER A 665 15.47 0.56 27.74
C SER A 665 16.22 1.46 26.76
N ALA A 666 16.31 0.98 25.52
CA ALA A 666 16.76 1.76 24.38
C ALA A 666 15.77 1.57 23.24
N THR A 667 15.20 2.66 22.76
CA THR A 667 14.19 2.66 21.69
C THR A 667 14.76 3.28 20.42
N LEU A 668 14.59 2.59 19.31
CA LEU A 668 14.90 3.04 17.97
C LEU A 668 13.67 2.86 17.09
N THR A 669 13.34 3.88 16.31
CA THR A 669 12.25 3.84 15.35
C THR A 669 12.78 4.28 13.99
N GLN A 670 12.57 3.44 12.97
CA GLN A 670 13.02 3.72 11.62
C GLN A 670 11.92 3.40 10.61
N LYS A 671 11.84 4.22 9.57
CA LYS A 671 11.04 3.96 8.37
C LYS A 671 11.95 3.34 7.34
N ILE A 672 11.68 2.10 6.95
CA ILE A 672 12.51 1.33 6.04
C ILE A 672 11.74 1.17 4.74
N LYS A 673 12.34 1.63 3.63
CA LYS A 673 11.78 1.45 2.30
C LYS A 673 12.07 0.04 1.80
N VAL A 674 11.03 -0.63 1.34
CA VAL A 674 11.10 -1.94 0.69
C VAL A 674 11.49 -1.71 -0.76
N ARG A 675 12.68 -2.18 -1.17
CA ARG A 675 13.23 -1.82 -2.48
C ARG A 675 12.56 -2.56 -3.64
N ASN A 676 12.13 -3.78 -3.40
CA ASN A 676 11.78 -4.73 -4.46
C ASN A 676 10.37 -5.29 -4.34
N LEU A 677 9.45 -4.59 -3.64
CA LEU A 677 8.05 -5.03 -3.59
C LEU A 677 7.56 -5.21 -5.04
N GLN A 678 7.21 -6.43 -5.44
CA GLN A 678 6.77 -6.69 -6.81
C GLN A 678 5.60 -5.75 -7.15
N ARG A 679 5.85 -4.84 -8.09
CA ARG A 679 4.90 -3.82 -8.59
C ARG A 679 3.76 -4.44 -9.39
#